data_AF-A0A8S1XAL8-F1
#
_entry.id   AF-A0A8S1XAL8-F1
#
_cell.length_a   1.000
_cell.length_b   1.000
_cell.length_c   1.000
_cell.angle_alpha   90.00
_cell.angle_beta   90.00
_cell.angle_gamma   90.00
#
_symmetry.space_group_name_H-M   'P 1'
#
loop_
_entity.id
_entity.type
_entity.pdbx_description
1 polymer ?
#
loop_
_entity_poly.entity_id
_entity_poly.type
_entity_poly.pdbx_seq_one_letter_code
_entity_poly.pdbx_strand_id
1 'polypeptide(L)'
;MKLTQEIKLSLQKTQKVISIQMDVHLINAFVKIFKKFIFPGSRWQQEQQNIKSINTTFQEPFPQNLQEFIKENNCQILEKEVIVGYEDMTYNEVLQQLLPQNVSAPQGYEIIGKIAHFNLSPEQLPYRYLIGQVLLDKNKHLQTVCNKLEKLHNVYRTPQLELLAGKNSYDAIVPEGGIRLFLNFEKVYWCTRLYSERERIIKFIKELSNGQKIKVLDLFCGIGPFSIRIAKDLNANCLANDLNPECFNYLQKNIVENKVQNQVIPLNMDAREVVLKIYDKEIDFDFNHVYMNLPVLALNFLDVFKGFTQKTGKLDLPYIHVYGFAKGKDDQELIEQFSQRIIKGLPGFDKSQILRFHILKNVTKMKKMCCLSFQLDKKSAESDFGLLEQEDGNNSDFEDDEKVEQNEQQIEEVINKKNDLEFYVQKHIILTNQRCNQNLTFIKMLLPIFQSSFIQITMTEIKVNVKVFLDKMVIQGFKGREEKVIEFIQTDYCIEWDYATYDNNQLKGFTLCQYGQRLYQFEGEILKVTELRSVLKGKMGFFNWEKEVSFLRWIKKTDHCEIFQVLRGENLKVIKVLQDNNSNLELQVNQILNHKPHVNLLHSEEFYKDESQIYLLMDYHVQSLGDFQNEYSNKKIPINIIRPILQQLLEGLNHLHSHHIIHKDLKYDNILLTPNRTVKIIDFGLSQLGDNTNIKSGTGGYIAPEVFKNQPITSKSDIFSLGVIFHKLLTGKGIYNNLDENMAGRMKISSQIKDKNAKDLLLSMLNQDPQFRFTAEDCLAHPFFIGEYDQPSQKICLSNYLSPLSQYKFQPISTQMISLSL
;
A
#
# COMPACT_ATOMS: atom_id res chain seq x y z
N MET A 1 20.16 2.15 -15.84
CA MET A 1 21.61 2.31 -16.06
C MET A 1 22.03 1.44 -17.24
N LYS A 2 22.73 1.96 -18.24
CA LYS A 2 23.34 1.10 -19.28
C LYS A 2 24.47 0.29 -18.64
N LEU A 3 24.61 -0.99 -19.00
CA LEU A 3 25.83 -1.73 -18.65
C LEU A 3 27.03 -0.97 -19.22
N THR A 4 28.04 -0.71 -18.38
CA THR A 4 29.26 -0.01 -18.83
C THR A 4 30.04 -0.92 -19.79
N GLN A 5 30.81 -0.31 -20.70
CA GLN A 5 31.71 -1.08 -21.56
C GLN A 5 32.71 -1.90 -20.72
N GLU A 6 33.13 -1.38 -19.57
CA GLU A 6 34.03 -2.07 -18.64
C GLU A 6 33.47 -3.42 -18.16
N ILE A 7 32.19 -3.49 -17.76
CA ILE A 7 31.55 -4.75 -17.35
C ILE A 7 31.45 -5.72 -18.54
N LYS A 8 31.18 -5.22 -19.75
CA LYS A 8 31.14 -6.07 -20.94
C LYS A 8 32.53 -6.61 -21.32
N LEU A 9 33.57 -5.79 -21.14
CA LEU A 9 34.96 -6.18 -21.36
C LEU A 9 35.45 -7.16 -20.29
N SER A 10 35.04 -7.02 -19.03
CA SER A 10 35.43 -7.96 -17.96
C SER A 10 34.88 -9.38 -18.16
N LEU A 11 33.85 -9.52 -18.99
CA LEU A 11 33.28 -10.82 -19.37
C LEU A 11 33.97 -11.46 -20.57
N GLN A 12 34.92 -10.77 -21.22
CA GLN A 12 35.67 -11.34 -22.34
C GLN A 12 36.61 -12.44 -21.86
N LYS A 13 36.58 -13.57 -22.55
CA LYS A 13 37.50 -14.70 -22.31
C LYS A 13 37.99 -15.22 -23.65
N THR A 14 39.29 -15.52 -23.70
CA THR A 14 39.86 -16.26 -24.82
C THR A 14 39.45 -17.73 -24.70
N GLN A 15 38.75 -18.24 -25.71
CA GLN A 15 38.35 -19.62 -25.81
C GLN A 15 39.02 -20.25 -27.04
N LYS A 16 39.61 -21.43 -26.85
CA LYS A 16 40.08 -22.25 -27.95
C LYS A 16 38.88 -22.93 -28.62
N VAL A 17 38.76 -22.77 -29.92
CA VAL A 17 37.69 -23.36 -30.73
C VAL A 17 38.29 -24.10 -31.91
N ILE A 18 37.56 -25.12 -32.35
CA ILE A 18 37.92 -25.90 -33.51
C ILE A 18 37.31 -25.23 -34.74
N SER A 19 38.16 -24.78 -35.66
CA SER A 19 37.77 -24.20 -36.94
C SER A 19 37.93 -25.23 -38.04
N ILE A 20 36.85 -25.52 -38.77
CA ILE A 20 36.88 -26.47 -39.88
C ILE A 20 36.99 -25.69 -41.18
N GLN A 21 38.08 -25.93 -41.89
CA GLN A 21 38.36 -25.34 -43.19
C GLN A 21 38.00 -26.35 -44.30
N MET A 22 37.17 -25.91 -45.25
CA MET A 22 36.63 -26.75 -46.31
C MET A 22 36.40 -25.96 -47.59
N ASP A 23 36.28 -26.68 -48.70
CA ASP A 23 35.89 -26.09 -49.99
C ASP A 23 34.47 -25.50 -49.93
N VAL A 24 34.24 -24.36 -50.59
CA VAL A 24 32.96 -23.65 -50.63
C VAL A 24 31.78 -24.52 -51.10
N HIS A 25 32.02 -25.51 -51.95
CA HIS A 25 30.99 -26.43 -52.43
C HIS A 25 30.45 -27.36 -51.33
N LEU A 26 31.23 -27.60 -50.27
CA LEU A 26 30.90 -28.48 -49.16
C LEU A 26 30.07 -27.79 -48.06
N ILE A 27 30.01 -26.45 -48.05
CA ILE A 27 29.35 -25.65 -47.00
C ILE A 27 27.91 -26.09 -46.77
N ASN A 28 27.13 -26.29 -47.83
CA ASN A 28 25.72 -26.67 -47.68
C ASN A 28 25.57 -28.08 -47.10
N ALA A 29 26.43 -29.03 -47.50
CA ALA A 29 26.45 -30.37 -46.94
C ALA A 29 26.85 -30.36 -45.46
N PHE A 30 27.91 -29.61 -45.13
CA PHE A 30 28.37 -29.44 -43.76
C PHE A 30 27.30 -28.80 -42.86
N VAL A 31 26.70 -27.68 -43.28
CA VAL A 31 25.63 -27.02 -42.50
C VAL A 31 24.44 -27.95 -42.34
N LYS A 32 24.04 -28.71 -43.36
CA LYS A 32 22.91 -29.65 -43.28
C LYS A 32 23.12 -30.70 -42.18
N ILE A 33 24.34 -31.19 -41.99
CA ILE A 33 24.67 -32.25 -41.04
C ILE A 33 25.04 -31.68 -39.66
N PHE A 34 25.82 -30.60 -39.62
CA PHE A 34 26.50 -30.11 -38.42
C PHE A 34 26.05 -28.72 -37.94
N LYS A 35 24.93 -28.18 -38.44
CA LYS A 35 24.41 -26.84 -38.08
C LYS A 35 24.49 -26.52 -36.58
N LYS A 36 24.13 -27.49 -35.74
CA LYS A 36 24.07 -27.34 -34.27
C LYS A 36 25.43 -27.22 -33.59
N PHE A 37 26.51 -27.57 -34.30
CA PHE A 37 27.88 -27.51 -33.82
C PHE A 37 28.65 -26.30 -34.35
N ILE A 38 28.01 -25.43 -35.14
CA ILE A 38 28.62 -24.16 -35.52
C ILE A 38 28.66 -23.27 -34.29
N PHE A 39 29.83 -22.70 -34.00
CA PHE A 39 30.01 -21.83 -32.83
C PHE A 39 29.07 -20.61 -32.97
N PRO A 40 28.24 -20.29 -31.96
CA PRO A 40 27.24 -19.23 -32.04
C PRO A 40 27.84 -17.90 -32.53
N GLY A 41 27.15 -17.22 -33.45
CA GLY A 41 27.62 -15.94 -34.02
C GLY A 41 28.74 -16.05 -35.07
N SER A 42 29.28 -17.25 -35.31
CA SER A 42 30.35 -17.45 -36.31
C SER A 42 29.89 -17.09 -37.72
N ARG A 43 30.79 -16.45 -38.45
CA ARG A 43 30.65 -16.19 -39.88
C ARG A 43 31.69 -17.01 -40.64
N TRP A 44 31.33 -17.42 -41.85
CA TRP A 44 32.29 -18.05 -42.75
C TRP A 44 33.43 -17.09 -43.06
N GLN A 45 34.66 -17.49 -42.75
CA GLN A 45 35.87 -16.72 -43.02
C GLN A 45 36.46 -17.19 -44.35
N GLN A 46 36.78 -16.25 -45.23
CA GLN A 46 37.46 -16.58 -46.49
C GLN A 46 38.96 -16.81 -46.19
N GLU A 47 39.46 -17.99 -46.52
CA GLU A 47 40.88 -18.32 -46.33
C GLU A 47 41.63 -18.24 -47.67
N GLN A 48 41.05 -18.82 -48.73
CA GLN A 48 41.57 -18.80 -50.11
C GLN A 48 40.41 -18.79 -51.10
N GLN A 49 40.64 -18.59 -52.42
CA GLN A 49 39.59 -18.37 -53.43
C GLN A 49 38.38 -19.32 -53.33
N ASN A 50 38.61 -20.63 -53.11
CA ASN A 50 37.55 -21.64 -52.98
C ASN A 50 37.47 -22.27 -51.59
N ILE A 51 38.17 -21.74 -50.59
CA ILE A 51 38.25 -22.35 -49.25
C ILE A 51 37.75 -21.38 -48.20
N LYS A 52 36.83 -21.85 -47.36
CA LYS A 52 36.32 -21.10 -46.20
C LYS A 52 36.48 -21.90 -44.92
N SER A 53 36.54 -21.18 -43.80
CA SER A 53 36.56 -21.79 -42.48
C SER A 53 35.38 -21.30 -41.63
N ILE A 54 34.97 -22.13 -40.66
CA ILE A 54 33.98 -21.77 -39.66
C ILE A 54 34.36 -22.35 -38.31
N ASN A 55 34.22 -21.54 -37.27
CA ASN A 55 34.45 -21.98 -35.89
C ASN A 55 33.28 -22.88 -35.45
N THR A 56 33.60 -23.91 -34.68
CA THR A 56 32.67 -24.94 -34.21
C THR A 56 32.77 -25.12 -32.70
N THR A 57 31.76 -25.75 -32.12
CA THR A 57 31.71 -26.14 -30.71
C THR A 57 32.20 -27.57 -30.49
N PHE A 58 32.85 -28.19 -31.47
CA PHE A 58 33.39 -29.54 -31.33
C PHE A 58 34.52 -29.56 -30.30
N GLN A 59 34.58 -30.65 -29.54
CA GLN A 59 35.65 -30.94 -28.59
C GLN A 59 36.25 -32.30 -28.93
N GLU A 60 37.53 -32.47 -28.63
CA GLU A 60 38.17 -33.77 -28.77
C GLU A 60 37.75 -34.72 -27.65
N PRO A 61 37.52 -36.02 -27.94
CA PRO A 61 37.61 -36.65 -29.25
C PRO A 61 36.40 -36.35 -30.16
N PHE A 62 36.66 -36.14 -31.46
CA PHE A 62 35.60 -35.77 -32.41
C PHE A 62 34.58 -36.90 -32.65
N PRO A 63 33.28 -36.59 -32.86
CA PRO A 63 32.28 -37.56 -33.26
C PRO A 63 32.66 -38.30 -34.55
N GLN A 64 32.37 -39.60 -34.64
CA GLN A 64 32.76 -40.44 -35.78
C GLN A 64 32.27 -39.90 -37.14
N ASN A 65 31.02 -39.42 -37.19
CA ASN A 65 30.45 -38.82 -38.39
C ASN A 65 31.19 -37.55 -38.85
N LEU A 66 31.78 -36.80 -37.91
CA LEU A 66 32.62 -35.65 -38.25
C LEU A 66 33.98 -36.12 -38.79
N GLN A 67 34.60 -37.12 -38.16
CA GLN A 67 35.87 -37.68 -38.63
C GLN A 67 35.76 -38.25 -40.05
N GLU A 68 34.69 -38.98 -40.34
CA GLU A 68 34.37 -39.50 -41.67
C GLU A 68 34.18 -38.36 -42.67
N PHE A 69 33.35 -37.36 -42.34
CA PHE A 69 33.14 -36.21 -43.22
C PHE A 69 34.44 -35.47 -43.54
N ILE A 70 35.31 -35.27 -42.54
CA ILE A 70 36.59 -34.56 -42.70
C ILE A 70 37.53 -35.37 -43.60
N LYS A 71 37.61 -36.70 -43.42
CA LYS A 71 38.46 -37.59 -44.20
C LYS A 71 37.99 -37.73 -45.65
N GLU A 72 36.70 -37.93 -45.87
CA GLU A 72 36.12 -38.11 -47.20
C GLU A 72 36.23 -36.85 -48.06
N ASN A 73 36.13 -35.67 -47.43
CA ASN A 73 36.06 -34.40 -48.13
C ASN A 73 37.35 -33.57 -48.00
N ASN A 74 38.46 -34.18 -47.53
CA ASN A 74 39.76 -33.53 -47.33
C ASN A 74 39.67 -32.16 -46.60
N CYS A 75 38.83 -32.07 -45.57
CA CYS A 75 38.72 -30.87 -44.75
C CYS A 75 39.94 -30.74 -43.81
N GLN A 76 40.31 -29.52 -43.46
CA GLN A 76 41.37 -29.24 -42.49
C GLN A 76 40.77 -28.79 -41.16
N ILE A 77 41.36 -29.28 -40.06
CA ILE A 77 41.02 -28.85 -38.71
C ILE A 77 42.09 -27.87 -38.25
N LEU A 78 41.67 -26.70 -37.81
CA LEU A 78 42.53 -25.69 -37.22
C LEU A 78 42.06 -25.41 -35.79
N GLU A 79 43.00 -25.29 -34.86
CA GLU A 79 42.71 -24.72 -33.55
C GLU A 79 42.88 -23.20 -33.65
N LYS A 80 41.82 -22.45 -33.33
CA LYS A 80 41.83 -20.99 -33.29
C LYS A 80 41.48 -20.51 -31.90
N GLU A 81 42.14 -19.44 -31.46
CA GLU A 81 41.71 -18.70 -30.28
C GLU A 81 40.72 -17.62 -30.69
N VAL A 82 39.56 -17.60 -30.05
CA VAL A 82 38.54 -16.57 -30.24
C VAL A 82 38.24 -15.88 -28.93
N ILE A 83 38.04 -14.56 -28.99
CA ILE A 83 37.58 -13.79 -27.84
C ILE A 83 36.07 -13.88 -27.81
N VAL A 84 35.54 -14.56 -26.80
CA VAL A 84 34.11 -14.67 -26.53
C VAL A 84 33.77 -13.62 -25.49
N GLY A 85 32.79 -12.77 -25.77
CA GLY A 85 32.43 -11.67 -24.88
C GLY A 85 30.97 -11.66 -24.49
N TYR A 86 30.56 -10.56 -23.85
CA TYR A 86 29.16 -10.34 -23.47
C TYR A 86 28.21 -10.67 -24.62
N GLU A 87 28.45 -10.18 -25.84
CA GLU A 87 27.53 -10.33 -26.99
C GLU A 87 27.26 -11.79 -27.40
N ASP A 88 28.22 -12.69 -27.19
CA ASP A 88 28.13 -14.10 -27.59
C ASP A 88 27.43 -14.99 -26.53
N MET A 89 27.27 -14.46 -25.31
CA MET A 89 26.64 -15.16 -24.19
C MET A 89 25.11 -15.00 -24.18
N THR A 90 24.42 -16.02 -23.67
CA THR A 90 22.98 -15.97 -23.40
C THR A 90 22.66 -15.11 -22.16
N TYR A 91 21.39 -14.74 -22.01
CA TYR A 91 20.89 -14.05 -20.81
C TYR A 91 21.27 -14.77 -19.50
N ASN A 92 21.11 -16.09 -19.45
CA ASN A 92 21.41 -16.87 -18.25
C ASN A 92 22.91 -16.95 -17.97
N GLU A 93 23.73 -17.18 -19.00
CA GLU A 93 25.19 -17.24 -18.84
C GLU A 93 25.76 -15.91 -18.35
N VAL A 94 25.24 -14.79 -18.84
CA VAL A 94 25.65 -13.46 -18.37
C VAL A 94 25.29 -13.28 -16.89
N LEU A 95 24.06 -13.58 -16.51
CA LEU A 95 23.64 -13.42 -15.12
C LEU A 95 24.36 -14.37 -14.16
N GLN A 96 24.68 -15.59 -14.58
CA GLN A 96 25.48 -16.52 -13.77
C GLN A 96 26.89 -15.98 -13.48
N GLN A 97 27.47 -15.17 -14.36
CA GLN A 97 28.77 -14.55 -14.13
C GLN A 97 28.70 -13.23 -13.36
N LEU A 98 27.59 -12.49 -13.47
CA LEU A 98 27.44 -11.17 -12.84
C LEU A 98 26.73 -11.18 -11.48
N LEU A 99 25.90 -12.19 -11.20
CA LEU A 99 25.24 -12.35 -9.92
C LEU A 99 26.14 -13.09 -8.93
N PRO A 100 26.01 -12.84 -7.62
CA PRO A 100 26.70 -13.63 -6.60
C PRO A 100 26.34 -15.11 -6.67
N GLN A 101 27.24 -15.98 -6.21
CA GLN A 101 27.07 -17.44 -6.26
C GLN A 101 25.79 -17.95 -5.56
N ASN A 102 25.27 -17.20 -4.57
CA ASN A 102 24.05 -17.55 -3.84
C ASN A 102 22.76 -16.99 -4.45
N VAL A 103 22.82 -16.27 -5.57
CA VAL A 103 21.64 -15.70 -6.24
C VAL A 103 21.47 -16.30 -7.62
N SER A 104 20.38 -17.05 -7.80
CA SER A 104 20.06 -17.66 -9.09
C SER A 104 19.45 -16.66 -10.07
N ALA A 105 19.81 -16.80 -11.35
CA ALA A 105 19.18 -16.05 -12.43
C ALA A 105 17.66 -16.35 -12.47
N PRO A 106 16.80 -15.35 -12.73
CA PRO A 106 15.36 -15.59 -12.84
C PRO A 106 15.02 -16.61 -13.91
N GLN A 107 14.30 -17.67 -13.52
CA GLN A 107 13.99 -18.79 -14.43
C GLN A 107 12.91 -18.49 -15.48
N GLY A 108 12.16 -17.39 -15.34
CA GLY A 108 11.12 -17.03 -16.30
C GLY A 108 10.65 -15.58 -16.21
N TYR A 109 10.19 -15.07 -17.34
CA TYR A 109 9.52 -13.78 -17.52
C TYR A 109 8.40 -13.94 -18.55
N GLU A 110 7.42 -13.06 -18.51
CA GLU A 110 6.34 -13.00 -19.50
C GLU A 110 6.52 -11.76 -20.40
N ILE A 111 6.11 -11.88 -21.67
CA ILE A 111 6.18 -10.79 -22.65
C ILE A 111 4.76 -10.37 -23.05
N ILE A 112 4.53 -9.06 -23.06
CA ILE A 112 3.30 -8.41 -23.50
C ILE A 112 3.68 -7.35 -24.54
N GLY A 113 3.47 -7.66 -25.82
CA GLY A 113 3.93 -6.80 -26.92
C GLY A 113 5.45 -6.62 -26.89
N LYS A 114 5.92 -5.41 -26.59
CA LYS A 114 7.36 -5.08 -26.46
C LYS A 114 7.82 -4.90 -25.00
N ILE A 115 6.98 -5.31 -24.05
CA ILE A 115 7.24 -5.21 -22.62
C ILE A 115 7.54 -6.61 -22.09
N ALA A 116 8.61 -6.76 -21.32
CA ALA A 116 8.82 -7.95 -20.50
C ALA A 116 8.58 -7.63 -19.03
N HIS A 117 8.00 -8.57 -18.29
CA HIS A 117 7.82 -8.42 -16.85
C HIS A 117 8.25 -9.66 -16.06
N PHE A 118 8.86 -9.40 -14.90
CA PHE A 118 9.27 -10.39 -13.92
C PHE A 118 8.32 -10.44 -12.71
N ASN A 119 8.46 -11.50 -11.92
CA ASN A 119 8.10 -11.52 -10.50
C ASN A 119 9.38 -11.94 -9.76
N LEU A 120 10.25 -10.98 -9.44
CA LEU A 120 11.56 -11.25 -8.84
C LEU A 120 11.42 -11.70 -7.38
N SER A 121 12.23 -12.68 -6.97
CA SER A 121 12.30 -13.13 -5.58
C SER A 121 13.04 -12.10 -4.70
N PRO A 122 12.85 -12.12 -3.36
CA PRO A 122 13.56 -11.22 -2.45
C PRO A 122 15.09 -11.25 -2.59
N GLU A 123 15.66 -12.41 -2.90
CA GLU A 123 17.09 -12.61 -3.14
C GLU A 123 17.57 -11.93 -4.44
N GLN A 124 16.69 -11.80 -5.43
CA GLN A 124 16.98 -11.18 -6.73
C GLN A 124 16.74 -9.66 -6.73
N LEU A 125 15.88 -9.15 -5.85
CA LEU A 125 15.54 -7.72 -5.78
C LEU A 125 16.76 -6.78 -5.66
N PRO A 126 17.82 -7.09 -4.90
CA PRO A 126 19.02 -6.25 -4.87
C PRO A 126 19.68 -6.05 -6.25
N TYR A 127 19.50 -7.01 -7.17
CA TYR A 127 20.11 -7.03 -8.51
C TYR A 127 19.12 -6.71 -9.63
N ARG A 128 17.90 -6.27 -9.30
CA ARG A 128 16.78 -6.11 -10.24
C ARG A 128 17.08 -5.25 -11.47
N TYR A 129 17.79 -4.13 -11.31
CA TYR A 129 18.15 -3.26 -12.44
C TYR A 129 19.19 -3.90 -13.36
N LEU A 130 20.14 -4.64 -12.79
CA LEU A 130 21.13 -5.42 -13.56
C LEU A 130 20.43 -6.51 -14.37
N ILE A 131 19.57 -7.29 -13.72
CA ILE A 131 18.75 -8.34 -14.34
C ILE A 131 17.93 -7.77 -15.49
N GLY A 132 17.22 -6.66 -15.25
CA GLY A 132 16.40 -5.99 -16.26
C GLY A 132 17.22 -5.49 -17.45
N GLN A 133 18.39 -4.89 -17.19
CA GLN A 133 19.26 -4.37 -18.24
C GLN A 133 19.86 -5.48 -19.10
N VAL A 134 20.30 -6.60 -18.49
CA VAL A 134 20.79 -7.77 -19.24
C VAL A 134 19.67 -8.36 -20.10
N LEU A 135 18.44 -8.46 -19.58
CA LEU A 135 17.32 -8.95 -20.39
C LEU A 135 17.07 -8.05 -21.61
N LEU A 136 17.05 -6.73 -21.40
CA LEU A 136 16.81 -5.76 -22.47
C LEU A 136 17.90 -5.82 -23.56
N ASP A 137 19.17 -5.84 -23.15
CA ASP A 137 20.32 -5.95 -24.06
C ASP A 137 20.26 -7.22 -24.90
N LYS A 138 19.87 -8.35 -24.29
CA LYS A 138 19.78 -9.66 -24.96
C LYS A 138 18.55 -9.84 -25.84
N ASN A 139 17.57 -8.95 -25.74
CA ASN A 139 16.31 -9.04 -26.46
C ASN A 139 15.98 -7.73 -27.17
N LYS A 140 16.59 -7.51 -28.34
CA LYS A 140 16.47 -6.27 -29.13
C LYS A 140 15.03 -5.88 -29.53
N HIS A 141 14.08 -6.81 -29.45
CA HIS A 141 12.67 -6.54 -29.75
C HIS A 141 11.92 -5.89 -28.58
N LEU A 142 12.44 -6.02 -27.35
CA LEU A 142 11.88 -5.40 -26.15
C LEU A 142 12.25 -3.91 -26.08
N GLN A 143 11.36 -3.13 -25.49
CA GLN A 143 11.56 -1.70 -25.22
C GLN A 143 11.55 -1.38 -23.74
N THR A 144 10.85 -2.20 -22.94
CA THR A 144 10.61 -1.97 -21.52
C THR A 144 10.70 -3.29 -20.79
N VAL A 145 11.46 -3.31 -19.69
CA VAL A 145 11.54 -4.45 -18.78
C VAL A 145 11.12 -3.94 -17.40
N CYS A 146 10.18 -4.63 -16.77
CA CYS A 146 9.65 -4.23 -15.47
C CYS A 146 9.54 -5.42 -14.50
N ASN A 147 9.39 -5.12 -13.22
CA ASN A 147 9.04 -6.09 -12.19
C ASN A 147 7.62 -5.84 -11.74
N LYS A 148 6.83 -6.91 -11.58
CA LYS A 148 5.52 -6.83 -10.97
C LYS A 148 5.68 -6.87 -9.46
N LEU A 149 5.25 -5.81 -8.78
CA LEU A 149 5.24 -5.75 -7.33
C LEU A 149 4.07 -6.60 -6.82
N GLU A 150 4.34 -7.45 -5.82
CA GLU A 150 3.29 -8.28 -5.23
C GLU A 150 2.27 -7.38 -4.54
N LYS A 151 1.11 -7.20 -5.20
CA LYS A 151 -0.24 -6.93 -4.67
C LYS A 151 -1.16 -6.54 -5.86
N LEU A 152 -2.04 -7.45 -6.28
CA LEU A 152 -3.18 -7.12 -7.17
C LEU A 152 -4.41 -6.94 -6.30
N HIS A 153 -4.56 -5.78 -5.68
CA HIS A 153 -5.67 -5.56 -4.74
C HIS A 153 -6.61 -4.43 -5.11
N ASN A 154 -6.30 -3.60 -6.10
CA ASN A 154 -7.27 -2.63 -6.56
C ASN A 154 -8.48 -3.24 -7.26
N VAL A 155 -9.61 -2.54 -7.14
CA VAL A 155 -10.91 -2.92 -7.72
C VAL A 155 -10.77 -3.22 -9.22
N TYR A 156 -9.83 -2.57 -9.89
CA TYR A 156 -9.53 -2.70 -11.32
C TYR A 156 -8.49 -3.78 -11.66
N ARG A 157 -7.88 -4.43 -10.66
CA ARG A 157 -6.84 -5.48 -10.79
C ARG A 157 -5.65 -5.07 -11.65
N THR A 158 -5.25 -3.81 -11.61
CA THR A 158 -4.10 -3.29 -12.37
C THR A 158 -2.79 -3.66 -11.64
N PRO A 159 -1.72 -4.02 -12.37
CA PRO A 159 -0.45 -4.37 -11.74
C PRO A 159 0.30 -3.12 -11.29
N GLN A 160 0.92 -3.18 -10.11
CA GLN A 160 1.96 -2.23 -9.74
C GLN A 160 3.28 -2.67 -10.39
N LEU A 161 3.88 -1.78 -11.17
CA LEU A 161 5.07 -2.08 -11.98
C LEU A 161 6.24 -1.22 -11.53
N GLU A 162 7.41 -1.84 -11.38
CA GLU A 162 8.69 -1.15 -11.22
C GLU A 162 9.45 -1.22 -12.55
N LEU A 163 9.82 -0.07 -13.13
CA LEU A 163 10.68 -0.04 -14.31
C LEU A 163 12.09 -0.55 -13.96
N LEU A 164 12.53 -1.64 -14.59
CA LEU A 164 13.88 -2.18 -14.40
C LEU A 164 14.87 -1.67 -15.46
N ALA A 165 14.44 -1.61 -16.72
CA ALA A 165 15.26 -1.14 -17.82
C ALA A 165 14.43 -0.69 -19.03
N GLY A 166 15.00 0.18 -19.86
CA GLY A 166 14.41 0.62 -21.12
C GLY A 166 13.55 1.87 -20.99
N LYS A 167 12.52 1.97 -21.82
CA LYS A 167 11.61 3.13 -21.86
C LYS A 167 10.59 3.06 -20.74
N ASN A 168 10.30 4.20 -20.13
CA ASN A 168 9.19 4.34 -19.20
C ASN A 168 7.86 4.47 -19.97
N SER A 169 7.41 3.38 -20.59
CA SER A 169 6.14 3.29 -21.30
C SER A 169 5.63 1.85 -21.19
N TYR A 170 4.36 1.73 -20.83
CA TYR A 170 3.69 0.44 -20.63
C TYR A 170 2.61 0.17 -21.68
N ASP A 171 2.61 0.93 -22.78
CA ASP A 171 1.71 0.70 -23.90
C ASP A 171 2.13 -0.54 -24.70
N ALA A 172 1.17 -1.41 -24.95
CA ALA A 172 1.38 -2.64 -25.69
C ALA A 172 0.32 -2.84 -26.76
N ILE A 173 0.74 -3.50 -27.84
CA ILE A 173 -0.13 -4.06 -28.87
C ILE A 173 0.04 -5.56 -28.82
N VAL A 174 -1.04 -6.27 -28.54
CA VAL A 174 -1.05 -7.73 -28.40
C VAL A 174 -1.86 -8.34 -29.55
N PRO A 175 -1.23 -9.05 -30.49
CA PRO A 175 -1.94 -9.83 -31.49
C PRO A 175 -2.47 -11.12 -30.86
N GLU A 176 -3.75 -11.42 -31.08
CA GLU A 176 -4.39 -12.61 -30.53
C GLU A 176 -5.40 -13.20 -31.53
N GLY A 177 -5.04 -14.34 -32.15
CA GLY A 177 -5.79 -15.00 -33.24
C GLY A 177 -6.54 -14.07 -34.21
N GLY A 178 -5.81 -13.19 -34.89
CA GLY A 178 -6.39 -12.34 -35.93
C GLY A 178 -7.08 -11.07 -35.43
N ILE A 179 -7.12 -10.81 -34.13
CA ILE A 179 -7.41 -9.47 -33.57
C ILE A 179 -6.13 -8.81 -33.05
N ARG A 180 -6.15 -7.49 -32.93
CA ARG A 180 -5.07 -6.70 -32.32
C ARG A 180 -5.64 -5.88 -31.18
N LEU A 181 -5.07 -6.03 -29.99
CA LEU A 181 -5.54 -5.38 -28.77
C LEU A 181 -4.51 -4.37 -28.29
N PHE A 182 -4.94 -3.13 -28.14
CA PHE A 182 -4.19 -2.04 -27.57
C PHE A 182 -4.52 -1.96 -26.08
N LEU A 183 -3.49 -1.78 -25.26
CA LEU A 183 -3.62 -1.64 -23.82
C LEU A 183 -2.43 -0.89 -23.23
N ASN A 184 -2.60 -0.36 -22.03
CA ASN A 184 -1.51 0.04 -21.17
C ASN A 184 -1.43 -0.90 -19.97
N PHE A 185 -0.31 -1.62 -19.85
CA PHE A 185 -0.18 -2.74 -18.91
C PHE A 185 -0.22 -2.29 -17.45
N GLU A 186 0.13 -1.04 -17.15
CA GLU A 186 0.02 -0.46 -15.81
C GLU A 186 -1.43 -0.18 -15.40
N LYS A 187 -2.30 0.09 -16.38
CA LYS A 187 -3.66 0.62 -16.15
C LYS A 187 -4.78 -0.41 -16.32
N VAL A 188 -4.49 -1.57 -16.90
CA VAL A 188 -5.50 -2.62 -17.11
C VAL A 188 -4.97 -3.99 -16.72
N TYR A 189 -5.87 -4.88 -16.29
CA TYR A 189 -5.55 -6.29 -16.10
C TYR A 189 -5.37 -6.99 -17.46
N TRP A 190 -4.25 -7.69 -17.64
CA TRP A 190 -4.00 -8.50 -18.83
C TRP A 190 -3.34 -9.84 -18.48
N CYS A 191 -3.73 -10.90 -19.19
CA CYS A 191 -3.14 -12.23 -19.07
C CYS A 191 -3.11 -12.94 -20.43
N THR A 192 -1.91 -13.11 -20.99
CA THR A 192 -1.66 -13.79 -22.27
C THR A 192 -2.02 -15.28 -22.24
N ARG A 193 -1.94 -15.91 -21.06
CA ARG A 193 -2.22 -17.35 -20.86
C ARG A 193 -3.70 -17.73 -21.01
N LEU A 194 -4.61 -16.76 -21.10
CA LEU A 194 -6.04 -17.01 -21.28
C LEU A 194 -6.47 -17.10 -22.75
N TYR A 195 -5.53 -17.05 -23.72
CA TYR A 195 -5.86 -17.17 -25.14
C TYR A 195 -6.61 -18.46 -25.47
N SER A 196 -6.04 -19.62 -25.13
CA SER A 196 -6.64 -20.92 -25.44
C SER A 196 -8.00 -21.14 -24.75
N GLU A 197 -8.18 -20.50 -23.58
CA GLU A 197 -9.48 -20.48 -22.89
C GLU A 197 -10.54 -19.76 -23.74
N ARG A 198 -10.22 -18.58 -24.26
CA ARG A 198 -11.12 -17.79 -25.10
C ARG A 198 -11.48 -18.54 -26.38
N GLU A 199 -10.51 -19.21 -27.01
CA GLU A 199 -10.81 -20.05 -28.18
C GLU A 199 -11.76 -21.20 -27.82
N ARG A 200 -11.55 -21.86 -26.68
CA ARG A 200 -12.41 -22.97 -26.26
C ARG A 200 -13.84 -22.52 -26.02
N ILE A 201 -14.05 -21.40 -25.32
CA ILE A 201 -15.40 -20.92 -25.01
C ILE A 201 -16.11 -20.38 -26.26
N ILE A 202 -15.42 -19.72 -27.18
CA ILE A 202 -15.99 -19.27 -28.46
C ILE A 202 -16.45 -20.47 -29.30
N LYS A 203 -15.63 -21.52 -29.40
CA LYS A 203 -16.00 -22.74 -30.11
C LYS A 203 -17.23 -23.40 -29.47
N PHE A 204 -17.26 -23.46 -28.15
CA PHE A 204 -18.39 -24.03 -27.41
C PHE A 204 -19.69 -23.22 -27.61
N ILE A 205 -19.62 -21.89 -27.57
CA ILE A 205 -20.78 -21.03 -27.85
C ILE A 205 -21.27 -21.26 -29.28
N LYS A 206 -20.37 -21.34 -30.27
CA LYS A 206 -20.75 -21.64 -31.67
C LYS A 206 -21.52 -22.96 -31.80
N GLU A 207 -21.04 -24.01 -31.13
CA GLU A 207 -21.69 -25.33 -31.11
C GLU A 207 -23.07 -25.25 -30.43
N LEU A 208 -23.15 -24.55 -29.30
CA LEU A 208 -24.36 -24.44 -28.49
C LEU A 208 -25.47 -23.62 -29.16
N SER A 209 -25.11 -22.55 -29.89
CA SER A 209 -26.09 -21.69 -30.54
C SER A 209 -26.72 -22.30 -31.80
N ASN A 210 -26.17 -23.40 -32.34
CA ASN A 210 -26.73 -24.16 -33.47
C ASN A 210 -27.26 -23.29 -34.65
N GLY A 211 -26.50 -22.27 -35.04
CA GLY A 211 -26.86 -21.36 -36.14
C GLY A 211 -27.81 -20.20 -35.77
N GLN A 212 -28.31 -20.14 -34.52
CA GLN A 212 -29.03 -18.99 -34.01
C GLN A 212 -28.11 -17.77 -33.85
N LYS A 213 -28.70 -16.57 -33.89
CA LYS A 213 -27.95 -15.33 -33.69
C LYS A 213 -27.41 -15.26 -32.27
N ILE A 214 -26.10 -15.06 -32.15
CA ILE A 214 -25.39 -15.02 -30.87
C ILE A 214 -25.45 -13.60 -30.31
N LYS A 215 -25.96 -13.46 -29.09
CA LYS A 215 -26.03 -12.20 -28.35
C LYS A 215 -25.41 -12.38 -26.97
N VAL A 216 -24.29 -11.72 -26.73
CA VAL A 216 -23.44 -11.94 -25.56
C VAL A 216 -23.49 -10.74 -24.62
N LEU A 217 -23.78 -10.99 -23.36
CA LEU A 217 -23.54 -10.05 -22.26
C LEU A 217 -22.22 -10.40 -21.59
N ASP A 218 -21.20 -9.58 -21.79
CA ASP A 218 -19.88 -9.73 -21.17
C ASP A 218 -19.76 -8.74 -20.00
N LEU A 219 -19.92 -9.23 -18.77
CA LEU A 219 -20.04 -8.37 -17.58
C LEU A 219 -18.71 -7.80 -17.07
N PHE A 220 -17.59 -8.45 -17.42
CA PHE A 220 -16.24 -8.14 -16.94
C PHE A 220 -15.24 -8.24 -18.09
N CYS A 221 -15.47 -7.45 -19.13
CA CYS A 221 -14.85 -7.63 -20.43
C CYS A 221 -13.38 -7.18 -20.49
N GLY A 222 -12.90 -6.41 -19.51
CA GLY A 222 -11.60 -5.73 -19.57
C GLY A 222 -11.49 -4.87 -20.82
N ILE A 223 -10.43 -5.06 -21.61
CA ILE A 223 -10.22 -4.37 -22.89
C ILE A 223 -10.95 -5.03 -24.09
N GLY A 224 -11.83 -6.00 -23.82
CA GLY A 224 -12.63 -6.72 -24.82
C GLY A 224 -11.99 -7.90 -25.57
N PRO A 225 -10.99 -8.65 -25.05
CA PRO A 225 -10.38 -9.73 -25.81
C PRO A 225 -11.37 -10.83 -26.23
N PHE A 226 -12.36 -11.12 -25.39
CA PHE A 226 -13.40 -12.10 -25.70
C PHE A 226 -14.48 -11.50 -26.60
N SER A 227 -15.08 -10.37 -26.20
CA SER A 227 -16.21 -9.75 -26.91
C SER A 227 -15.86 -9.32 -28.33
N ILE A 228 -14.66 -8.77 -28.56
CA ILE A 228 -14.17 -8.42 -29.90
C ILE A 228 -13.95 -9.68 -30.74
N ARG A 229 -13.40 -10.74 -30.13
CA ARG A 229 -13.07 -11.96 -30.87
C ARG A 229 -14.32 -12.72 -31.28
N ILE A 230 -15.30 -12.88 -30.40
CA ILE A 230 -16.55 -13.57 -30.72
C ILE A 230 -17.38 -12.78 -31.74
N ALA A 231 -17.37 -11.45 -31.66
CA ALA A 231 -17.96 -10.58 -32.68
C ALA A 231 -17.32 -10.79 -34.06
N LYS A 232 -15.99 -10.89 -34.13
CA LYS A 232 -15.27 -11.06 -35.40
C LYS A 232 -15.41 -12.47 -35.98
N ASP A 233 -15.31 -13.50 -35.15
CA ASP A 233 -15.29 -14.89 -35.61
C ASP A 233 -16.70 -15.42 -35.91
N LEU A 234 -17.70 -14.99 -35.15
CA LEU A 234 -19.07 -15.54 -35.22
C LEU A 234 -20.13 -14.49 -35.60
N ASN A 235 -19.75 -13.25 -35.89
CA ASN A 235 -20.67 -12.13 -36.14
C ASN A 235 -21.68 -11.94 -34.98
N ALA A 236 -21.23 -12.17 -33.75
CA ALA A 236 -22.05 -12.05 -32.54
C ALA A 236 -22.24 -10.59 -32.14
N ASN A 237 -23.42 -10.24 -31.63
CA ASN A 237 -23.67 -8.95 -31.00
C ASN A 237 -23.27 -9.04 -29.52
N CYS A 238 -22.45 -8.11 -29.04
CA CYS A 238 -21.94 -8.13 -27.67
C CYS A 238 -22.23 -6.82 -26.96
N LEU A 239 -22.76 -6.89 -25.75
CA LEU A 239 -22.73 -5.79 -24.79
C LEU A 239 -21.57 -6.07 -23.83
N ALA A 240 -20.51 -5.27 -23.94
CA ALA A 240 -19.24 -5.47 -23.25
C ALA A 240 -19.05 -4.41 -22.18
N ASN A 241 -19.13 -4.84 -20.91
CA ASN A 241 -19.04 -3.98 -19.74
C ASN A 241 -17.75 -4.22 -18.96
N ASP A 242 -17.14 -3.15 -18.46
CA ASP A 242 -16.11 -3.24 -17.42
C ASP A 242 -16.19 -2.04 -16.47
N LEU A 243 -15.94 -2.26 -15.18
CA LEU A 243 -15.98 -1.19 -14.18
C LEU A 243 -14.78 -0.24 -14.30
N ASN A 244 -13.63 -0.69 -14.82
CA ASN A 244 -12.44 0.14 -14.96
C ASN A 244 -12.59 1.11 -16.15
N PRO A 245 -12.56 2.45 -15.94
CA PRO A 245 -12.68 3.42 -17.02
C PRO A 245 -11.55 3.32 -18.06
N GLU A 246 -10.34 2.91 -17.65
CA GLU A 246 -9.24 2.70 -18.60
C GLU A 246 -9.49 1.47 -19.48
N CYS A 247 -10.08 0.40 -18.92
CA CYS A 247 -10.51 -0.75 -19.72
C CYS A 247 -11.54 -0.33 -20.77
N PHE A 248 -12.52 0.49 -20.40
CA PHE A 248 -13.52 1.05 -21.32
C PHE A 248 -12.89 1.89 -22.43
N ASN A 249 -11.97 2.79 -22.10
CA ASN A 249 -11.26 3.62 -23.09
C ASN A 249 -10.50 2.73 -24.11
N TYR A 250 -9.79 1.70 -23.64
CA TYR A 250 -9.11 0.76 -24.53
C TYR A 250 -10.07 -0.14 -25.29
N LEU A 251 -11.19 -0.56 -24.70
CA LEU A 251 -12.25 -1.32 -25.36
C LEU A 251 -12.79 -0.54 -26.56
N GLN A 252 -13.16 0.74 -26.39
CA GLN A 252 -13.63 1.60 -27.48
C GLN A 252 -12.61 1.66 -28.63
N LYS A 253 -11.33 1.89 -28.30
CA LYS A 253 -10.25 1.88 -29.29
C LYS A 253 -10.15 0.53 -30.00
N ASN A 254 -10.16 -0.57 -29.24
CA ASN A 254 -10.02 -1.92 -29.78
C ASN A 254 -11.20 -2.33 -30.68
N ILE A 255 -12.41 -1.86 -30.37
CA ILE A 255 -13.61 -2.06 -31.21
C ILE A 255 -13.41 -1.44 -32.59
N VAL A 256 -12.92 -0.19 -32.64
CA VAL A 256 -12.66 0.52 -33.90
C VAL A 256 -11.54 -0.14 -34.69
N GLU A 257 -10.43 -0.46 -34.03
CA GLU A 257 -9.23 -1.06 -34.65
C GLU A 257 -9.50 -2.44 -35.25
N ASN A 258 -10.44 -3.19 -34.66
CA ASN A 258 -10.84 -4.51 -35.14
C ASN A 258 -12.08 -4.50 -36.02
N LYS A 259 -12.64 -3.31 -36.32
CA LYS A 259 -13.79 -3.10 -37.21
C LYS A 259 -15.07 -3.83 -36.78
N VAL A 260 -15.37 -3.79 -35.47
CA VAL A 260 -16.55 -4.44 -34.89
C VAL A 260 -17.51 -3.45 -34.22
N GLN A 261 -17.51 -2.18 -34.66
CA GLN A 261 -18.33 -1.10 -34.10
C GLN A 261 -19.83 -1.38 -34.14
N ASN A 262 -20.29 -2.17 -35.13
CA ASN A 262 -21.70 -2.51 -35.29
C ASN A 262 -22.13 -3.72 -34.46
N GLN A 263 -21.16 -4.44 -33.89
CA GLN A 263 -21.38 -5.69 -33.18
C GLN A 263 -21.12 -5.54 -31.67
N VAL A 264 -20.15 -4.73 -31.26
CA VAL A 264 -19.75 -4.61 -29.85
C VAL A 264 -20.12 -3.23 -29.31
N ILE A 265 -20.97 -3.21 -28.30
CA ILE A 265 -21.41 -2.01 -27.58
C ILE A 265 -20.63 -1.95 -26.26
N PRO A 266 -19.77 -0.95 -26.04
CA PRO A 266 -18.98 -0.81 -24.82
C PRO A 266 -19.77 -0.09 -23.72
N LEU A 267 -19.62 -0.54 -22.46
CA LEU A 267 -20.16 0.11 -21.26
C LEU A 267 -19.10 0.23 -20.17
N ASN A 268 -19.23 1.26 -19.32
CA ASN A 268 -18.43 1.46 -18.12
C ASN A 268 -19.31 1.63 -16.88
N MET A 269 -19.76 0.52 -16.30
CA MET A 269 -20.72 0.49 -15.20
C MET A 269 -20.46 -0.70 -14.26
N ASP A 270 -21.08 -0.67 -13.07
CA ASP A 270 -21.16 -1.87 -12.24
C ASP A 270 -21.97 -2.96 -12.97
N ALA A 271 -21.49 -4.21 -12.90
CA ALA A 271 -22.11 -5.32 -13.62
C ALA A 271 -23.56 -5.59 -13.17
N ARG A 272 -23.93 -5.31 -11.91
CA ARG A 272 -25.33 -5.42 -11.46
C ARG A 272 -26.19 -4.35 -12.11
N GLU A 273 -25.71 -3.12 -12.16
CA GLU A 273 -26.44 -2.00 -12.77
C GLU A 273 -26.72 -2.26 -14.25
N VAL A 274 -25.77 -2.84 -15.00
CA VAL A 274 -26.01 -3.21 -16.41
C VAL A 274 -27.19 -4.17 -16.54
N VAL A 275 -27.23 -5.21 -15.72
CA VAL A 275 -28.31 -6.21 -15.78
C VAL A 275 -29.66 -5.58 -15.37
N LEU A 276 -29.69 -4.78 -14.30
CA LEU A 276 -30.90 -4.10 -13.86
C LEU A 276 -31.42 -3.13 -14.92
N LYS A 277 -30.55 -2.32 -15.54
CA LYS A 277 -30.93 -1.41 -16.62
C LYS A 277 -31.43 -2.11 -17.88
N ILE A 278 -30.97 -3.33 -18.17
CA ILE A 278 -31.55 -4.15 -19.24
C ILE A 278 -32.99 -4.57 -18.86
N TYR A 279 -33.22 -4.98 -17.61
CA TYR A 279 -34.55 -5.37 -17.15
C TYR A 279 -35.53 -4.19 -17.12
N ASP A 280 -35.04 -3.03 -16.69
CA ASP A 280 -35.82 -1.78 -16.65
C ASP A 280 -35.97 -1.15 -18.05
N LYS A 281 -35.40 -1.77 -19.09
CA LYS A 281 -35.41 -1.33 -20.50
C LYS A 281 -34.76 0.02 -20.74
N GLU A 282 -33.91 0.48 -19.82
CA GLU A 282 -33.02 1.64 -20.02
C GLU A 282 -31.91 1.32 -21.03
N ILE A 283 -31.48 0.05 -21.09
CA ILE A 283 -30.55 -0.46 -22.10
C ILE A 283 -31.33 -1.44 -22.98
N ASP A 284 -31.56 -1.06 -24.24
CA ASP A 284 -32.20 -1.92 -25.24
C ASP A 284 -31.20 -2.94 -25.78
N PHE A 285 -30.97 -3.99 -25.00
CA PHE A 285 -30.15 -5.12 -25.40
C PHE A 285 -30.74 -6.43 -24.89
N ASP A 286 -30.74 -7.43 -25.77
CA ASP A 286 -31.16 -8.79 -25.46
C ASP A 286 -29.94 -9.72 -25.56
N PHE A 287 -29.89 -10.76 -24.73
CA PHE A 287 -28.77 -11.69 -24.66
C PHE A 287 -29.24 -13.13 -24.47
N ASN A 288 -28.53 -14.07 -25.10
CA ASN A 288 -28.70 -15.51 -24.91
C ASN A 288 -27.44 -16.19 -24.33
N HIS A 289 -26.33 -15.46 -24.24
CA HIS A 289 -25.13 -15.88 -23.53
C HIS A 289 -24.67 -14.81 -22.54
N VAL A 290 -24.24 -15.22 -21.35
CA VAL A 290 -23.60 -14.37 -20.34
C VAL A 290 -22.18 -14.88 -20.11
N TYR A 291 -21.19 -14.01 -20.22
CA TYR A 291 -19.79 -14.31 -19.98
C TYR A 291 -19.29 -13.57 -18.74
N MET A 292 -18.78 -14.31 -17.76
CA MET A 292 -18.44 -13.78 -16.44
C MET A 292 -17.01 -14.15 -16.01
N ASN A 293 -16.00 -13.57 -16.68
CA ASN A 293 -14.59 -13.85 -16.44
C ASN A 293 -13.98 -13.02 -15.29
N LEU A 294 -14.53 -13.17 -14.08
CA LEU A 294 -14.00 -12.58 -12.84
C LEU A 294 -13.88 -13.64 -11.73
N PRO A 295 -12.88 -14.55 -11.77
CA PRO A 295 -12.89 -15.81 -10.98
C PRO A 295 -13.01 -15.68 -9.45
N VAL A 296 -12.67 -14.51 -8.90
CA VAL A 296 -12.80 -14.26 -7.45
C VAL A 296 -14.24 -13.93 -7.07
N LEU A 297 -14.95 -13.15 -7.90
CA LEU A 297 -16.22 -12.52 -7.54
C LEU A 297 -17.41 -12.93 -8.42
N ALA A 298 -17.19 -13.49 -9.61
CA ALA A 298 -18.24 -13.71 -10.61
C ALA A 298 -19.45 -14.49 -10.07
N LEU A 299 -19.21 -15.52 -9.24
CA LEU A 299 -20.27 -16.30 -8.60
C LEU A 299 -21.21 -15.44 -7.72
N ASN A 300 -20.70 -14.37 -7.12
CA ASN A 300 -21.50 -13.46 -6.29
C ASN A 300 -22.41 -12.56 -7.13
N PHE A 301 -22.21 -12.46 -8.45
CA PHE A 301 -23.06 -11.67 -9.36
C PHE A 301 -24.13 -12.53 -10.04
N LEU A 302 -24.26 -13.81 -9.68
CA LEU A 302 -25.33 -14.66 -10.22
C LEU A 302 -26.71 -14.29 -9.66
N ASP A 303 -26.74 -13.60 -8.51
CA ASP A 303 -27.93 -13.08 -7.85
C ASP A 303 -28.80 -12.20 -8.75
N VAL A 304 -28.19 -11.46 -9.69
CA VAL A 304 -28.92 -10.58 -10.60
C VAL A 304 -29.84 -11.33 -11.57
N PHE A 305 -29.58 -12.62 -11.83
CA PHE A 305 -30.41 -13.43 -12.73
C PHE A 305 -31.61 -14.09 -12.03
N LYS A 306 -31.79 -13.84 -10.73
CA LYS A 306 -33.03 -14.23 -10.01
C LYS A 306 -34.21 -13.44 -10.55
N GLY A 307 -35.31 -14.14 -10.77
CA GLY A 307 -36.53 -13.56 -11.31
C GLY A 307 -36.40 -13.11 -12.78
N PHE A 308 -35.44 -13.66 -13.53
CA PHE A 308 -35.20 -13.31 -14.93
C PHE A 308 -36.48 -13.38 -15.78
N THR A 309 -37.28 -14.44 -15.61
CA THR A 309 -38.50 -14.65 -16.38
C THR A 309 -39.55 -13.59 -16.07
N GLN A 310 -39.75 -13.26 -14.78
CA GLN A 310 -40.72 -12.22 -14.38
C GLN A 310 -40.32 -10.83 -14.90
N LYS A 311 -39.03 -10.51 -14.84
CA LYS A 311 -38.52 -9.17 -15.19
C LYS A 311 -38.46 -8.93 -16.69
N THR A 312 -38.08 -9.95 -17.46
CA THR A 312 -37.90 -9.82 -18.91
C THR A 312 -39.11 -10.28 -19.71
N GLY A 313 -40.00 -11.08 -19.12
CA GLY A 313 -41.09 -11.78 -19.81
C GLY A 313 -40.61 -12.88 -20.77
N LYS A 314 -39.32 -13.22 -20.76
CA LYS A 314 -38.72 -14.21 -21.69
C LYS A 314 -38.73 -15.60 -21.07
N LEU A 315 -39.19 -16.56 -21.86
CA LEU A 315 -39.14 -17.99 -21.53
C LEU A 315 -37.85 -18.66 -22.00
N ASP A 316 -37.17 -18.06 -22.98
CA ASP A 316 -35.86 -18.53 -23.44
C ASP A 316 -34.77 -18.08 -22.46
N LEU A 317 -34.21 -19.04 -21.72
CA LEU A 317 -33.27 -18.78 -20.64
C LEU A 317 -31.82 -18.77 -21.16
N PRO A 318 -30.99 -17.80 -20.74
CA PRO A 318 -29.64 -17.62 -21.26
C PRO A 318 -28.68 -18.70 -20.77
N TYR A 319 -27.64 -18.95 -21.55
CA TYR A 319 -26.49 -19.75 -21.13
C TYR A 319 -25.50 -18.89 -20.36
N ILE A 320 -25.07 -19.36 -19.19
CA ILE A 320 -24.12 -18.66 -18.32
C ILE A 320 -22.78 -19.39 -18.34
N HIS A 321 -21.72 -18.65 -18.65
CA HIS A 321 -20.33 -19.11 -18.65
C HIS A 321 -19.57 -18.39 -17.54
N VAL A 322 -19.49 -19.03 -16.36
CA VAL A 322 -18.97 -18.40 -15.14
C VAL A 322 -17.63 -19.00 -14.71
N TYR A 323 -16.69 -18.12 -14.37
CA TYR A 323 -15.37 -18.50 -13.88
C TYR A 323 -15.30 -18.42 -12.36
N GLY A 324 -14.56 -19.33 -11.74
CA GLY A 324 -14.46 -19.41 -10.30
C GLY A 324 -13.29 -20.24 -9.82
N PHE A 325 -13.09 -20.26 -8.50
CA PHE A 325 -12.17 -21.21 -7.86
C PHE A 325 -12.94 -22.30 -7.12
N ALA A 326 -12.48 -23.54 -7.27
CA ALA A 326 -12.95 -24.67 -6.47
C ALA A 326 -11.77 -25.41 -5.83
N LYS A 327 -12.01 -26.08 -4.70
CA LYS A 327 -11.10 -27.03 -4.08
C LYS A 327 -11.67 -28.44 -4.19
N GLY A 328 -10.80 -29.38 -4.54
CA GLY A 328 -11.15 -30.79 -4.72
C GLY A 328 -9.95 -31.57 -5.25
N LYS A 329 -9.97 -32.88 -5.02
CA LYS A 329 -8.93 -33.84 -5.45
C LYS A 329 -9.15 -34.33 -6.88
N ASP A 330 -10.40 -34.40 -7.29
CA ASP A 330 -10.85 -34.83 -8.61
C ASP A 330 -11.94 -33.90 -9.16
N ASP A 331 -12.36 -34.18 -10.40
CA ASP A 331 -13.34 -33.36 -11.11
C ASP A 331 -14.73 -33.40 -10.43
N GLN A 332 -15.11 -34.51 -9.79
CA GLN A 332 -16.40 -34.62 -9.12
C GLN A 332 -16.47 -33.72 -7.89
N GLU A 333 -15.45 -33.76 -7.02
CA GLU A 333 -15.36 -32.87 -5.86
C GLU A 333 -15.33 -31.39 -6.27
N LEU A 334 -14.61 -31.06 -7.35
CA LEU A 334 -14.53 -29.69 -7.84
C LEU A 334 -15.87 -29.19 -8.39
N ILE A 335 -16.59 -30.02 -9.16
CA ILE A 335 -17.91 -29.69 -9.69
C ILE A 335 -18.90 -29.52 -8.54
N GLU A 336 -18.85 -30.40 -7.53
CA GLU A 336 -19.72 -30.35 -6.37
C GLU A 336 -19.55 -29.03 -5.62
N GLN A 337 -18.31 -28.69 -5.26
CA GLN A 337 -18.03 -27.47 -4.51
C GLN A 337 -18.37 -26.20 -5.32
N PHE A 338 -18.08 -26.20 -6.63
CA PHE A 338 -18.40 -25.07 -7.50
C PHE A 338 -19.92 -24.89 -7.62
N SER A 339 -20.66 -25.99 -7.78
CA SER A 339 -22.12 -26.00 -7.89
C SER A 339 -22.79 -25.51 -6.61
N GLN A 340 -22.30 -25.91 -5.43
CA GLN A 340 -22.82 -25.40 -4.15
C GLN A 340 -22.73 -23.88 -4.05
N ARG A 341 -21.66 -23.28 -4.60
CA ARG A 341 -21.52 -21.82 -4.64
C ARG A 341 -22.44 -21.16 -5.67
N ILE A 342 -22.74 -21.84 -6.78
CA ILE A 342 -23.76 -21.38 -7.75
C ILE A 342 -25.13 -21.37 -7.07
N ILE A 343 -25.50 -22.43 -6.34
CA ILE A 343 -26.79 -22.54 -5.64
C ILE A 343 -27.00 -21.39 -4.64
N LYS A 344 -25.94 -20.90 -3.98
CA LYS A 344 -26.05 -19.72 -3.09
C LYS A 344 -26.46 -18.44 -3.84
N GLY A 345 -25.98 -18.26 -5.08
CA GLY A 345 -26.33 -17.13 -5.95
C GLY A 345 -27.64 -17.34 -6.72
N LEU A 346 -27.98 -18.59 -7.05
CA LEU A 346 -29.18 -19.01 -7.78
C LEU A 346 -29.87 -20.15 -7.01
N PRO A 347 -30.67 -19.83 -5.98
CA PRO A 347 -31.47 -20.82 -5.28
C PRO A 347 -32.42 -21.49 -6.26
N GLY A 348 -32.33 -22.81 -6.38
CA GLY A 348 -33.08 -23.59 -7.38
C GLY A 348 -32.21 -24.20 -8.49
N PHE A 349 -30.92 -23.81 -8.59
CA PHE A 349 -30.00 -24.32 -9.60
C PHE A 349 -29.93 -25.85 -9.59
N ASP A 350 -30.27 -26.45 -10.73
CA ASP A 350 -30.19 -27.89 -10.95
C ASP A 350 -28.88 -28.24 -11.68
N LYS A 351 -28.08 -29.10 -11.06
CA LYS A 351 -26.81 -29.60 -11.63
C LYS A 351 -27.00 -30.33 -12.96
N SER A 352 -28.21 -30.84 -13.27
CA SER A 352 -28.53 -31.42 -14.57
C SER A 352 -28.35 -30.41 -15.74
N GLN A 353 -28.37 -29.11 -15.44
CA GLN A 353 -28.18 -28.04 -16.43
C GLN A 353 -26.71 -27.73 -16.74
N ILE A 354 -25.76 -28.39 -16.06
CA ILE A 354 -24.34 -28.22 -16.35
C ILE A 354 -24.04 -28.82 -17.71
N LEU A 355 -23.65 -27.98 -18.66
CA LEU A 355 -23.32 -28.38 -20.01
C LEU A 355 -21.83 -28.71 -20.14
N ARG A 356 -20.98 -27.97 -19.42
CA ARG A 356 -19.53 -28.15 -19.48
C ARG A 356 -18.84 -27.66 -18.23
N PHE A 357 -17.86 -28.43 -17.76
CA PHE A 357 -16.90 -28.04 -16.74
C PHE A 357 -15.48 -28.12 -17.30
N HIS A 358 -14.63 -27.15 -16.99
CA HIS A 358 -13.24 -27.17 -17.41
C HIS A 358 -12.32 -26.54 -16.37
N ILE A 359 -11.17 -27.19 -16.15
CA ILE A 359 -10.10 -26.72 -15.27
C ILE A 359 -9.09 -25.94 -16.11
N LEU A 360 -8.95 -24.65 -15.83
CA LEU A 360 -8.02 -23.76 -16.53
C LEU A 360 -6.60 -23.85 -15.98
N LYS A 361 -6.49 -23.87 -14.66
CA LYS A 361 -5.20 -23.75 -13.97
C LYS A 361 -5.23 -24.38 -12.60
N ASN A 362 -4.14 -25.07 -12.28
CA ASN A 362 -3.80 -25.47 -10.92
C ASN A 362 -3.29 -24.25 -10.13
N VAL A 363 -4.03 -23.82 -9.10
CA VAL A 363 -3.60 -22.72 -8.21
C VAL A 363 -2.76 -23.28 -7.07
N THR A 364 -3.25 -24.34 -6.44
CA THR A 364 -2.49 -25.18 -5.51
C THR A 364 -2.77 -26.65 -5.82
N LYS A 365 -2.21 -27.58 -5.03
CA LYS A 365 -2.53 -29.01 -5.15
C LYS A 365 -4.04 -29.25 -5.11
N MET A 366 -4.74 -28.57 -4.20
CA MET A 366 -6.18 -28.73 -3.96
C MET A 366 -7.05 -27.67 -4.64
N LYS A 367 -6.55 -26.46 -4.93
CA LYS A 367 -7.35 -25.35 -5.48
C LYS A 367 -7.13 -25.20 -6.98
N LYS A 368 -8.22 -25.17 -7.75
CA LYS A 368 -8.23 -25.01 -9.21
C LYS A 368 -9.02 -23.76 -9.61
N MET A 369 -8.62 -23.13 -10.71
CA MET A 369 -9.45 -22.16 -11.43
C MET A 369 -10.23 -22.92 -12.50
N CYS A 370 -11.55 -22.75 -12.49
CA CYS A 370 -12.45 -23.49 -13.36
C CYS A 370 -13.44 -22.55 -14.08
N CYS A 371 -13.96 -23.04 -15.21
CA CYS A 371 -15.09 -22.46 -15.91
C CYS A 371 -16.22 -23.49 -15.92
N LEU A 372 -17.40 -23.08 -15.50
CA LEU A 372 -18.60 -23.90 -15.51
C LEU A 372 -19.63 -23.20 -16.40
N SER A 373 -20.09 -23.92 -17.42
CA SER A 373 -21.09 -23.45 -18.37
C SER A 373 -22.40 -24.22 -18.17
N PHE A 374 -23.50 -23.50 -17.99
CA PHE A 374 -24.82 -24.08 -17.74
C PHE A 374 -25.90 -23.21 -18.38
N GLN A 375 -27.09 -23.78 -18.60
CA GLN A 375 -28.27 -22.98 -18.94
C GLN A 375 -28.95 -22.52 -17.65
N LEU A 376 -29.35 -21.25 -17.56
CA LEU A 376 -30.16 -20.78 -16.44
C LEU A 376 -31.44 -21.62 -16.39
N ASP A 377 -31.76 -22.18 -15.23
CA ASP A 377 -32.92 -23.04 -15.07
C ASP A 377 -34.17 -22.24 -14.71
N LYS A 378 -35.34 -22.82 -15.03
CA LYS A 378 -36.63 -22.17 -14.83
C LYS A 378 -36.92 -21.87 -13.34
N LYS A 379 -36.51 -22.73 -12.41
CA LYS A 379 -36.76 -22.53 -10.98
C LYS A 379 -35.96 -21.35 -10.44
N SER A 380 -34.68 -21.26 -10.80
CA SER A 380 -33.84 -20.11 -10.45
C SER A 380 -34.35 -18.82 -11.08
N ALA A 381 -34.75 -18.89 -12.37
CA ALA A 381 -35.29 -17.76 -13.12
C ALA A 381 -36.66 -17.28 -12.63
N GLU A 382 -37.42 -18.11 -11.90
CA GLU A 382 -38.76 -17.80 -11.38
C GLU A 382 -38.82 -17.56 -9.87
N SER A 383 -37.70 -17.70 -9.14
CA SER A 383 -37.66 -17.45 -7.70
C SER A 383 -38.03 -15.98 -7.33
N ASP A 384 -38.95 -15.79 -6.38
CA ASP A 384 -39.49 -14.48 -5.98
C ASP A 384 -38.46 -13.56 -5.31
N PHE A 385 -38.67 -12.25 -5.51
CA PHE A 385 -37.90 -11.18 -4.91
C PHE A 385 -38.37 -10.94 -3.46
N GLY A 386 -37.80 -11.68 -2.51
CA GLY A 386 -37.69 -11.15 -1.15
C GLY A 386 -36.66 -10.02 -1.18
N LEU A 387 -37.05 -8.78 -0.83
CA LEU A 387 -36.09 -7.79 -0.33
C LEU A 387 -35.42 -8.41 0.89
N LEU A 388 -34.26 -9.03 0.68
CA LEU A 388 -33.46 -9.56 1.77
C LEU A 388 -32.74 -8.37 2.41
N GLU A 389 -33.20 -8.04 3.63
CA GLU A 389 -32.29 -7.80 4.75
C GLU A 389 -31.05 -8.68 4.57
N GLN A 390 -29.86 -8.09 4.69
CA GLN A 390 -28.60 -8.80 4.51
C GLN A 390 -28.40 -9.78 5.67
N GLU A 391 -29.13 -10.90 5.63
CA GLU A 391 -28.76 -12.10 6.37
C GLU A 391 -27.46 -12.62 5.79
N ASP A 392 -26.51 -12.81 6.70
CA ASP A 392 -25.20 -13.38 6.53
C ASP A 392 -25.28 -14.75 5.82
N GLY A 393 -25.25 -14.70 4.49
CA GLY A 393 -24.97 -15.84 3.64
C GLY A 393 -23.52 -16.27 3.80
N ASN A 394 -23.26 -17.01 4.88
CA ASN A 394 -22.08 -17.82 5.11
C ASN A 394 -21.58 -18.47 3.81
N ASN A 395 -20.50 -17.90 3.27
CA ASN A 395 -19.51 -18.62 2.49
C ASN A 395 -18.32 -18.96 3.40
N SER A 396 -18.63 -19.48 4.58
CA SER A 396 -17.82 -20.49 5.25
C SER A 396 -17.99 -21.82 4.51
N ASP A 397 -17.26 -21.97 3.42
CA ASP A 397 -16.74 -23.27 2.97
C ASP A 397 -15.31 -23.04 2.52
N PHE A 398 -14.55 -22.45 3.44
CA PHE A 398 -13.14 -22.74 3.70
C PHE A 398 -12.83 -22.29 5.11
N GLU A 399 -13.26 -23.09 6.09
CA GLU A 399 -12.53 -23.23 7.34
C GLU A 399 -13.01 -24.52 8.00
N ASP A 400 -12.07 -25.46 8.20
CA ASP A 400 -12.24 -26.64 9.04
C ASP A 400 -12.38 -26.19 10.51
N ASP A 401 -13.28 -26.90 11.21
CA ASP A 401 -13.37 -27.19 12.65
C ASP A 401 -13.36 -26.06 13.70
N GLU A 402 -14.47 -25.91 14.43
CA GLU A 402 -14.56 -26.29 15.86
C GLU A 402 -15.96 -25.98 16.45
N LYS A 403 -16.57 -26.98 17.09
CA LYS A 403 -17.85 -26.91 17.82
C LYS A 403 -17.61 -26.41 19.25
N VAL A 404 -18.45 -25.48 19.72
CA VAL A 404 -18.54 -25.11 21.13
C VAL A 404 -19.99 -24.79 21.53
N GLU A 405 -20.34 -25.39 22.68
CA GLU A 405 -21.29 -24.96 23.74
C GLU A 405 -22.81 -24.97 23.56
N GLN A 406 -23.43 -25.62 24.54
CA GLN A 406 -24.76 -25.35 25.04
C GLN A 406 -24.68 -24.48 26.30
N ASN A 407 -25.57 -23.49 26.34
CA ASN A 407 -26.27 -22.91 27.49
C ASN A 407 -25.54 -21.88 28.39
N GLU A 408 -25.57 -20.61 27.95
CA GLU A 408 -25.79 -19.45 28.82
C GLU A 408 -27.31 -19.17 28.88
N GLN A 409 -27.96 -19.65 29.93
CA GLN A 409 -29.27 -19.15 30.37
C GLN A 409 -29.22 -19.02 31.88
N GLN A 410 -28.95 -17.80 32.36
CA GLN A 410 -29.47 -17.19 33.58
C GLN A 410 -28.64 -15.95 33.88
N ILE A 411 -29.28 -14.93 34.47
CA ILE A 411 -28.72 -13.65 34.95
C ILE A 411 -28.91 -12.48 33.96
N GLU A 412 -30.14 -12.30 33.49
CA GLU A 412 -30.74 -10.96 33.33
C GLU A 412 -31.67 -10.76 34.53
N GLU A 413 -31.30 -9.98 35.55
CA GLU A 413 -32.34 -9.48 36.49
C GLU A 413 -32.04 -8.28 37.41
N VAL A 414 -30.93 -7.53 37.28
CA VAL A 414 -30.71 -6.40 38.22
C VAL A 414 -30.15 -5.15 37.55
N ILE A 415 -30.95 -4.51 36.70
CA ILE A 415 -30.80 -3.07 36.40
C ILE A 415 -32.16 -2.41 36.56
N ASN A 416 -32.29 -1.54 37.57
CA ASN A 416 -33.20 -0.39 37.53
C ASN A 416 -33.04 0.51 38.77
N LYS A 417 -32.56 1.76 38.58
CA LYS A 417 -33.30 3.02 38.90
C LYS A 417 -32.45 4.31 38.83
N LYS A 418 -32.70 5.01 37.72
CA LYS A 418 -32.81 6.45 37.36
C LYS A 418 -32.80 7.63 38.39
N ASN A 419 -32.43 8.80 37.81
CA ASN A 419 -32.83 10.22 38.01
C ASN A 419 -32.03 11.10 39.00
N ASP A 420 -31.80 12.41 38.82
CA ASP A 420 -31.98 13.39 37.72
C ASP A 420 -31.18 14.66 38.07
N LEU A 421 -30.92 15.51 37.05
CA LEU A 421 -30.50 16.90 37.20
C LEU A 421 -31.45 17.67 38.13
N GLU A 422 -30.93 18.58 38.97
CA GLU A 422 -31.02 20.03 38.73
C GLU A 422 -30.46 20.86 39.92
N PHE A 423 -29.81 21.99 39.57
CA PHE A 423 -30.00 23.28 40.26
C PHE A 423 -29.45 23.47 41.71
N TYR A 424 -28.34 24.22 41.84
CA TYR A 424 -28.13 25.35 42.79
C TYR A 424 -26.63 25.62 43.03
N VAL A 425 -25.99 26.22 42.04
CA VAL A 425 -24.75 26.97 42.26
C VAL A 425 -25.14 28.36 42.75
N GLN A 426 -24.87 28.69 44.02
CA GLN A 426 -24.39 29.99 44.55
C GLN A 426 -24.77 30.23 46.03
N LYS A 427 -23.83 30.87 46.75
CA LYS A 427 -23.88 31.40 48.14
C LYS A 427 -23.73 30.40 49.30
N HIS A 428 -22.48 30.20 49.76
CA HIS A 428 -21.99 30.80 51.02
C HIS A 428 -20.57 30.29 51.36
N ILE A 429 -19.60 31.21 51.31
CA ILE A 429 -18.28 31.08 51.93
C ILE A 429 -18.39 31.69 53.33
N ILE A 430 -17.75 31.12 54.37
CA ILE A 430 -16.98 31.78 55.46
C ILE A 430 -16.91 30.90 56.76
N LEU A 431 -15.66 30.60 57.17
CA LEU A 431 -15.12 30.25 58.53
C LEU A 431 -15.58 28.91 59.17
N THR A 432 -14.73 28.04 59.76
CA THR A 432 -13.37 28.20 60.32
C THR A 432 -12.70 26.83 60.55
N ASN A 433 -11.46 26.69 60.09
CA ASN A 433 -10.25 26.09 60.71
C ASN A 433 -10.39 24.95 61.75
N GLN A 434 -9.67 23.83 61.68
CA GLN A 434 -8.21 23.61 61.53
C GLN A 434 -8.00 22.08 61.40
N ARG A 435 -7.26 21.47 60.48
CA ARG A 435 -5.80 21.41 60.28
C ARG A 435 -5.57 20.62 58.97
N CYS A 436 -5.17 21.27 57.88
CA CYS A 436 -3.79 21.42 57.38
C CYS A 436 -2.99 20.11 57.22
N ASN A 437 -2.97 19.56 55.99
CA ASN A 437 -1.69 19.34 55.28
C ASN A 437 -1.75 18.91 53.79
N GLN A 438 -2.90 18.92 53.10
CA GLN A 438 -2.94 18.50 51.68
C GLN A 438 -3.31 19.59 50.65
N ASN A 439 -3.83 20.75 51.08
CA ASN A 439 -4.28 21.80 50.15
C ASN A 439 -3.32 23.00 49.98
N LEU A 440 -2.16 22.99 50.62
CA LEU A 440 -1.07 23.94 50.30
C LEU A 440 -0.27 23.53 49.05
N THR A 441 -0.32 22.25 48.67
CA THR A 441 0.31 21.73 47.45
C THR A 441 -0.50 22.08 46.21
N PHE A 442 -1.83 22.07 46.30
CA PHE A 442 -2.71 22.41 45.18
C PHE A 442 -2.70 23.91 44.83
N ILE A 443 -2.64 24.80 45.84
CA ILE A 443 -2.54 26.25 45.57
C ILE A 443 -1.11 26.66 45.16
N LYS A 444 -0.06 25.98 45.64
CA LYS A 444 1.30 26.13 45.08
C LYS A 444 1.44 25.54 43.67
N MET A 445 0.59 24.57 43.28
CA MET A 445 0.52 24.04 41.92
C MET A 445 -0.16 24.97 40.91
N LEU A 446 -0.89 26.00 41.36
CA LEU A 446 -1.49 27.00 40.46
C LEU A 446 -0.62 28.25 40.29
N LEU A 447 0.43 28.44 41.11
CA LEU A 447 1.41 29.53 40.88
C LEU A 447 2.18 29.43 39.54
N PRO A 448 2.47 28.25 38.97
CA PRO A 448 3.05 28.13 37.63
C PRO A 448 2.07 28.42 36.48
N ILE A 449 0.78 28.64 36.73
CA ILE A 449 -0.21 28.90 35.67
C ILE A 449 -0.06 30.31 35.07
N PHE A 450 0.80 31.15 35.66
CA PHE A 450 1.35 32.34 35.01
C PHE A 450 2.87 32.25 34.94
N GLN A 451 3.41 31.33 34.12
CA GLN A 451 4.79 31.47 33.66
C GLN A 451 4.91 32.78 32.88
N SER A 452 5.39 33.83 33.54
CA SER A 452 5.95 35.01 32.89
C SER A 452 7.42 35.07 33.29
N SER A 453 8.32 34.61 32.42
CA SER A 453 9.74 34.87 32.61
C SER A 453 9.99 36.31 32.17
N PHE A 454 10.33 37.16 33.12
CA PHE A 454 10.74 38.54 32.87
C PHE A 454 12.22 38.57 32.60
N ILE A 455 12.59 38.78 31.35
CA ILE A 455 14.00 38.80 30.96
C ILE A 455 14.30 40.17 30.37
N GLN A 456 15.22 40.88 31.01
CA GLN A 456 15.75 42.13 30.51
C GLN A 456 16.93 41.81 29.60
N ILE A 457 16.80 42.17 28.33
CA ILE A 457 17.80 42.00 27.27
C ILE A 457 18.05 43.35 26.60
N THR A 458 19.13 43.44 25.81
CA THR A 458 19.52 44.68 25.11
C THR A 458 19.36 44.52 23.61
N MET A 459 18.58 45.40 22.99
CA MET A 459 18.52 45.56 21.53
C MET A 459 19.25 46.86 21.17
N THR A 460 20.42 46.77 20.52
CA THR A 460 21.22 47.95 20.10
C THR A 460 21.32 49.02 21.21
N GLU A 461 21.85 48.64 22.39
CA GLU A 461 22.00 49.46 23.61
C GLU A 461 20.71 49.85 24.38
N ILE A 462 19.52 49.52 23.87
CA ILE A 462 18.24 49.79 24.55
C ILE A 462 17.81 48.57 25.37
N LYS A 463 17.53 48.78 26.67
CA LYS A 463 16.95 47.75 27.53
C LYS A 463 15.50 47.49 27.16
N VAL A 464 15.22 46.27 26.72
CA VAL A 464 13.87 45.77 26.41
C VAL A 464 13.48 44.68 27.40
N ASN A 465 12.20 44.66 27.75
CA ASN A 465 11.63 43.64 28.63
C ASN A 465 10.90 42.62 27.77
N VAL A 466 11.31 41.36 27.89
CA VAL A 466 10.60 40.23 27.27
C VAL A 466 9.80 39.52 28.33
N LYS A 467 8.50 39.36 28.08
CA LYS A 467 7.61 38.51 28.85
C LYS A 467 7.14 37.39 27.94
N VAL A 468 7.42 36.16 28.35
CA VAL A 468 6.93 34.98 27.65
C VAL A 468 5.70 34.45 28.38
N PHE A 469 4.58 34.35 27.69
CA PHE A 469 3.35 33.72 28.16
C PHE A 469 3.24 32.29 27.58
N LEU A 470 2.11 31.63 27.83
CA LEU A 470 1.86 30.28 27.30
C LEU A 470 1.73 30.29 25.77
N ASP A 471 1.09 31.32 25.22
CA ASP A 471 0.60 31.44 23.83
C ASP A 471 1.25 32.60 23.05
N LYS A 472 1.98 33.49 23.73
CA LYS A 472 2.61 34.66 23.12
C LYS A 472 3.87 35.12 23.83
N MET A 473 4.72 35.85 23.11
CA MET A 473 5.84 36.62 23.65
C MET A 473 5.54 38.11 23.49
N VAL A 474 5.69 38.88 24.55
CA VAL A 474 5.49 40.34 24.54
C VAL A 474 6.82 41.01 24.78
N ILE A 475 7.22 41.88 23.85
CA ILE A 475 8.44 42.69 23.93
C ILE A 475 8.04 44.14 24.17
N GLN A 476 8.42 44.66 25.33
CA GLN A 476 8.16 46.04 25.76
C GLN A 476 9.44 46.87 25.66
N GLY A 477 9.31 48.16 25.31
CA GLY A 477 10.45 49.08 25.11
C GLY A 477 11.02 49.07 23.69
N PHE A 478 10.25 48.56 22.74
CA PHE A 478 10.60 48.51 21.32
C PHE A 478 10.73 49.92 20.69
N LYS A 479 11.57 50.09 19.66
CA LYS A 479 11.68 51.35 18.92
C LYS A 479 10.32 51.70 18.28
N GLY A 480 9.64 52.72 18.80
CA GLY A 480 8.32 53.17 18.29
C GLY A 480 7.10 52.73 19.11
N ARG A 481 7.06 53.07 20.40
CA ARG A 481 5.90 53.27 21.31
C ARG A 481 4.71 52.28 21.40
N GLU A 482 4.72 51.12 20.76
CA GLU A 482 3.73 50.06 21.05
C GLU A 482 4.41 48.74 21.45
N GLU A 483 3.75 47.99 22.34
CA GLU A 483 4.20 46.67 22.75
C GLU A 483 4.17 45.72 21.55
N LYS A 484 5.29 45.05 21.25
CA LYS A 484 5.31 44.04 20.18
C LYS A 484 4.86 42.70 20.75
N VAL A 485 3.69 42.24 20.32
CA VAL A 485 3.16 40.92 20.67
C VAL A 485 3.47 39.94 19.53
N ILE A 486 4.05 38.80 19.88
CA ILE A 486 4.37 37.71 18.97
C ILE A 486 3.57 36.50 19.44
N GLU A 487 2.50 36.17 18.72
CA GLU A 487 1.66 35.01 19.03
C GLU A 487 2.24 33.76 18.38
N PHE A 488 2.49 32.73 19.18
CA PHE A 488 3.20 31.53 18.76
C PHE A 488 2.47 30.73 17.67
N ILE A 489 1.14 30.80 17.65
CA ILE A 489 0.27 30.09 16.70
C ILE A 489 0.10 30.87 15.38
N GLN A 490 0.11 32.20 15.43
CA GLN A 490 -0.29 33.03 14.29
C GLN A 490 0.90 33.62 13.52
N THR A 491 2.12 33.40 14.00
CA THR A 491 3.30 34.11 13.50
C THR A 491 4.26 33.23 12.71
N ASP A 492 4.82 33.80 11.64
CA ASP A 492 5.95 33.22 10.90
C ASP A 492 7.33 33.69 11.44
N TYR A 493 7.39 34.19 12.68
CA TYR A 493 8.67 34.57 13.30
C TYR A 493 9.39 33.32 13.83
N CYS A 494 10.69 33.24 13.59
CA CYS A 494 11.60 32.28 14.21
C CYS A 494 12.74 33.00 14.93
N ILE A 495 13.52 32.26 15.70
CA ILE A 495 14.63 32.76 16.49
C ILE A 495 15.94 32.16 15.98
N GLU A 496 16.93 33.00 15.70
CA GLU A 496 18.31 32.57 15.53
C GLU A 496 19.07 32.80 16.84
N TRP A 497 19.63 31.74 17.43
CA TRP A 497 20.49 31.88 18.61
C TRP A 497 21.89 32.34 18.20
N ASP A 498 22.36 33.44 18.79
CA ASP A 498 23.67 34.01 18.49
C ASP A 498 24.72 33.45 19.46
N TYR A 499 25.75 32.78 18.92
CA TYR A 499 26.83 32.15 19.69
C TYR A 499 28.17 32.86 19.51
N ALA A 500 29.00 32.85 20.54
CA ALA A 500 30.38 33.34 20.50
C ALA A 500 31.26 32.44 19.63
N THR A 501 31.89 32.98 18.60
CA THR A 501 32.77 32.23 17.67
C THR A 501 34.10 31.77 18.28
N TYR A 502 34.55 32.36 19.39
CA TYR A 502 35.88 32.10 19.97
C TYR A 502 35.87 31.54 21.41
N ASP A 503 34.71 31.53 22.08
CA ASP A 503 34.57 31.10 23.48
C ASP A 503 33.56 29.95 23.60
N ASN A 504 34.01 28.71 23.34
CA ASN A 504 33.25 27.47 23.60
C ASN A 504 31.78 27.45 23.12
N ASN A 505 31.45 28.20 22.06
CA ASN A 505 30.07 28.29 21.56
C ASN A 505 29.08 28.78 22.65
N GLN A 506 29.47 29.75 23.48
CA GLN A 506 28.59 30.32 24.50
C GLN A 506 27.50 31.22 23.89
N LEU A 507 26.29 31.12 24.44
CA LEU A 507 25.09 31.85 23.98
C LEU A 507 25.17 33.34 24.35
N LYS A 508 25.20 34.24 23.37
CA LYS A 508 25.30 35.69 23.58
C LYS A 508 23.97 36.44 23.46
N GLY A 509 23.02 35.86 22.74
CA GLY A 509 21.82 36.57 22.36
C GLY A 509 20.95 35.76 21.42
N PHE A 510 19.99 36.45 20.80
CA PHE A 510 19.15 35.87 19.77
C PHE A 510 18.66 36.93 18.80
N THR A 511 18.30 36.52 17.61
CA THR A 511 17.72 37.38 16.58
C THR A 511 16.35 36.87 16.18
N LEU A 512 15.35 37.75 16.17
CA LEU A 512 14.05 37.46 15.56
C LEU A 512 14.18 37.56 14.05
N CYS A 513 13.87 36.46 13.38
CA CYS A 513 13.89 36.33 11.94
C CYS A 513 12.47 36.11 11.41
N GLN A 514 12.17 36.60 10.22
CA GLN A 514 10.94 36.30 9.48
C GLN A 514 11.31 35.93 8.05
N TYR A 515 10.93 34.74 7.59
CA TYR A 515 11.31 34.19 6.27
C TYR A 515 12.83 34.34 5.98
N GLY A 516 13.65 34.06 6.99
CA GLY A 516 15.11 34.17 6.94
C GLY A 516 15.71 35.57 6.93
N GLN A 517 14.88 36.62 6.97
CA GLN A 517 15.36 37.97 7.19
C GLN A 517 15.53 38.24 8.69
N ARG A 518 16.76 38.59 9.10
CA ARG A 518 17.08 39.01 10.47
C ARG A 518 16.50 40.40 10.72
N LEU A 519 15.49 40.50 11.58
CA LEU A 519 14.77 41.76 11.84
C LEU A 519 15.28 42.47 13.10
N TYR A 520 15.37 41.73 14.21
CA TYR A 520 15.69 42.32 15.52
C TYR A 520 16.68 41.45 16.27
N GLN A 521 17.87 41.97 16.53
CA GLN A 521 18.92 41.28 17.28
C GLN A 521 18.93 41.74 18.75
N PHE A 522 18.97 40.77 19.65
CA PHE A 522 18.97 40.96 21.09
C PHE A 522 20.19 40.29 21.70
N GLU A 523 20.83 40.97 22.63
CA GLU A 523 21.96 40.45 23.39
C GLU A 523 21.59 40.40 24.88
N GLY A 524 22.22 39.50 25.62
CA GLY A 524 21.97 39.38 27.06
C GLY A 524 22.99 38.50 27.78
N GLU A 525 22.92 38.52 29.10
CA GLU A 525 23.71 37.61 29.94
C GLU A 525 23.38 36.14 29.63
N ILE A 526 24.41 35.30 29.53
CA ILE A 526 24.31 33.88 29.15
C ILE A 526 23.19 33.16 29.91
N LEU A 527 23.11 33.32 31.23
CA LEU A 527 22.09 32.67 32.07
C LEU A 527 20.67 33.09 31.69
N LYS A 528 20.45 34.38 31.42
CA LYS A 528 19.15 34.92 31.03
C LYS A 528 18.74 34.48 29.64
N VAL A 529 19.67 34.50 28.69
CA VAL A 529 19.39 34.04 27.32
C VAL A 529 19.14 32.53 27.31
N THR A 530 19.85 31.76 28.15
CA THR A 530 19.63 30.32 28.32
C THR A 530 18.27 30.03 28.97
N GLU A 531 17.86 30.82 29.96
CA GLU A 531 16.53 30.73 30.57
C GLU A 531 15.44 31.03 29.53
N LEU A 532 15.58 32.12 28.78
CA LEU A 532 14.64 32.50 27.71
C LEU A 532 14.50 31.36 26.70
N ARG A 533 15.63 30.80 26.26
CA ARG A 533 15.68 29.65 25.36
C ARG A 533 14.91 28.46 25.92
N SER A 534 15.11 28.15 27.20
CA SER A 534 14.41 27.05 27.85
C SER A 534 12.89 27.26 27.90
N VAL A 535 12.44 28.51 28.04
CA VAL A 535 11.00 28.84 28.14
C VAL A 535 10.33 28.85 26.75
N LEU A 536 11.08 29.19 25.70
CA LEU A 536 10.62 29.26 24.32
C LEU A 536 10.65 27.92 23.56
N LYS A 537 11.30 26.89 24.11
CA LYS A 537 11.40 25.56 23.49
C LYS A 537 10.00 25.05 23.09
N GLY A 538 9.82 24.74 21.80
CA GLY A 538 8.56 24.30 21.20
C GLY A 538 7.53 25.40 20.95
N LYS A 539 7.68 26.57 21.56
CA LYS A 539 6.75 27.70 21.38
C LYS A 539 7.10 28.57 20.17
N MET A 540 8.35 28.57 19.74
CA MET A 540 8.81 29.29 18.54
C MET A 540 9.77 28.44 17.71
N GLY A 541 9.84 28.70 16.41
CA GLY A 541 10.78 28.03 15.54
C GLY A 541 12.20 28.60 15.60
N PHE A 542 13.23 27.83 15.19
CA PHE A 542 14.64 28.23 15.23
C PHE A 542 15.34 28.21 13.87
N PHE A 543 15.93 29.33 13.45
CA PHE A 543 16.46 29.54 12.09
C PHE A 543 17.69 28.69 11.72
N ASN A 544 18.56 28.37 12.69
CA ASN A 544 19.90 27.82 12.41
C ASN A 544 20.16 26.48 13.10
N TRP A 545 19.18 25.57 13.01
CA TRP A 545 19.21 24.29 13.72
C TRP A 545 20.34 23.35 13.24
N GLU A 546 20.81 23.50 12.00
CA GLU A 546 21.87 22.67 11.39
C GLU A 546 23.21 22.76 12.14
N LYS A 547 23.47 23.88 12.83
CA LYS A 547 24.67 24.03 13.68
C LYS A 547 24.59 23.26 15.00
N GLU A 548 23.39 22.85 15.39
CA GLU A 548 23.13 22.21 16.69
C GLU A 548 23.00 20.70 16.59
N VAL A 549 22.92 20.14 15.38
CA VAL A 549 22.69 18.72 15.17
C VAL A 549 23.64 18.13 14.12
N SER A 550 23.98 16.86 14.29
CA SER A 550 24.80 16.10 13.34
C SER A 550 23.94 15.08 12.60
N PHE A 551 23.92 15.13 11.27
CA PHE A 551 23.23 14.15 10.44
C PHE A 551 23.79 12.73 10.64
N LEU A 552 22.90 11.74 10.75
CA LEU A 552 23.28 10.33 10.82
C LEU A 552 22.87 9.55 9.56
N ARG A 553 21.56 9.49 9.27
CA ARG A 553 21.02 8.70 8.16
C ARG A 553 19.63 9.14 7.74
N TRP A 554 19.27 8.83 6.50
CA TRP A 554 17.91 8.94 6.00
C TRP A 554 17.00 7.87 6.60
N ILE A 555 15.81 8.27 7.04
CA ILE A 555 14.71 7.36 7.44
C ILE A 555 13.73 7.22 6.27
N LYS A 556 13.35 8.34 5.64
CA LYS A 556 12.39 8.38 4.53
C LYS A 556 12.72 9.56 3.62
N LYS A 557 12.59 9.38 2.30
CA LYS A 557 12.71 10.46 1.32
C LYS A 557 11.65 10.28 0.24
N THR A 558 10.86 11.34 0.03
CA THR A 558 9.81 11.44 -0.97
C THR A 558 9.86 12.84 -1.59
N ASP A 559 9.13 13.07 -2.68
CA ASP A 559 9.14 14.37 -3.37
C ASP A 559 8.59 15.54 -2.53
N HIS A 560 7.86 15.24 -1.44
CA HIS A 560 7.18 16.24 -0.59
C HIS A 560 7.60 16.20 0.88
N CYS A 561 8.36 15.18 1.28
CA CYS A 561 8.74 14.96 2.68
C CYS A 561 10.03 14.16 2.79
N GLU A 562 10.92 14.66 3.65
CA GLU A 562 12.24 14.14 3.93
C GLU A 562 12.37 13.93 5.44
N ILE A 563 12.72 12.72 5.87
CA ILE A 563 12.87 12.37 7.29
C ILE A 563 14.26 11.78 7.48
N PHE A 564 15.02 12.34 8.39
CA PHE A 564 16.35 11.86 8.73
C PHE A 564 16.62 11.90 10.23
N GLN A 565 17.48 10.98 10.66
CA GLN A 565 17.94 10.84 12.02
C GLN A 565 19.15 11.74 12.25
N VAL A 566 19.19 12.41 13.39
CA VAL A 566 20.30 13.29 13.79
C VAL A 566 20.70 13.07 15.25
N LEU A 567 21.89 13.54 15.63
CA LEU A 567 22.32 13.69 17.01
C LEU A 567 22.30 15.15 17.42
N ARG A 568 21.66 15.46 18.55
CA ARG A 568 21.77 16.77 19.22
C ARG A 568 22.48 16.56 20.55
N GLY A 569 23.78 16.89 20.60
CA GLY A 569 24.65 16.41 21.67
C GLY A 569 24.69 14.88 21.68
N GLU A 570 24.35 14.25 22.82
CA GLU A 570 24.28 12.79 22.96
C GLU A 570 22.89 12.20 22.65
N ASN A 571 21.89 13.05 22.36
CA ASN A 571 20.50 12.60 22.19
C ASN A 571 20.17 12.35 20.72
N LEU A 572 19.57 11.19 20.43
CA LEU A 572 19.00 10.88 19.11
C LEU A 572 17.70 11.64 18.87
N LYS A 573 17.60 12.28 17.71
CA LYS A 573 16.45 13.06 17.27
C LYS A 573 16.08 12.72 15.82
N VAL A 574 14.90 13.16 15.41
CA VAL A 574 14.42 13.10 14.03
C VAL A 574 14.15 14.51 13.55
N ILE A 575 14.51 14.75 12.30
CA ILE A 575 14.05 15.93 11.58
C ILE A 575 13.19 15.50 10.41
N LYS A 576 12.00 16.09 10.35
CA LYS A 576 11.07 15.98 9.24
C LYS A 576 11.06 17.30 8.49
N VAL A 577 11.44 17.26 7.21
CA VAL A 577 11.45 18.39 6.28
C VAL A 577 10.28 18.23 5.33
N LEU A 578 9.47 19.27 5.21
CA LEU A 578 8.24 19.32 4.42
C LEU A 578 8.36 20.45 3.39
N GLN A 579 7.87 20.26 2.16
CA GLN A 579 7.82 21.34 1.18
C GLN A 579 6.57 22.22 1.34
N ASP A 580 6.72 23.54 1.36
CA ASP A 580 5.70 24.50 1.83
C ASP A 580 4.39 24.50 1.01
N ASN A 581 4.39 23.98 -0.22
CA ASN A 581 3.25 24.03 -1.17
C ASN A 581 1.91 23.46 -0.62
N ASN A 582 1.89 22.71 0.48
CA ASN A 582 0.67 22.34 1.24
C ASN A 582 0.92 22.02 2.74
N SER A 583 2.06 22.40 3.32
CA SER A 583 2.53 21.86 4.62
C SER A 583 2.31 22.75 5.85
N ASN A 584 1.70 23.93 5.68
CA ASN A 584 1.39 24.84 6.80
C ASN A 584 0.43 24.25 7.84
N LEU A 585 -0.42 23.30 7.44
CA LEU A 585 -1.39 22.67 8.34
C LEU A 585 -0.71 21.78 9.39
N GLU A 586 0.30 21.00 8.99
CA GLU A 586 1.05 20.16 9.93
C GLU A 586 1.82 21.01 10.95
N LEU A 587 2.34 22.16 10.51
CA LEU A 587 2.98 23.13 11.40
C LEU A 587 1.98 23.70 12.42
N GLN A 588 0.79 24.12 11.96
CA GLN A 588 -0.27 24.62 12.85
C GLN A 588 -0.70 23.58 13.89
N VAL A 589 -0.88 22.33 13.48
CA VAL A 589 -1.19 21.23 14.41
C VAL A 589 -0.06 21.05 15.43
N ASN A 590 1.20 21.03 15.00
CA ASN A 590 2.35 20.94 15.93
C ASN A 590 2.41 22.11 16.91
N GLN A 591 2.13 23.35 16.47
CA GLN A 591 2.06 24.52 17.35
C GLN A 591 0.97 24.37 18.41
N ILE A 592 -0.24 23.94 18.03
CA ILE A 592 -1.33 23.67 18.98
C ILE A 592 -0.90 22.61 20.00
N LEU A 593 -0.28 21.52 19.55
CA LEU A 593 0.20 20.44 20.42
C LEU A 593 1.34 20.87 21.33
N ASN A 594 2.16 21.84 20.92
CA ASN A 594 3.20 22.43 21.77
C ASN A 594 2.59 23.30 22.88
N HIS A 595 1.49 24.01 22.62
CA HIS A 595 0.76 24.77 23.64
C HIS A 595 -0.09 23.89 24.56
N LYS A 596 -0.61 22.79 24.02
CA LYS A 596 -1.50 21.84 24.69
C LYS A 596 -0.90 20.44 24.58
N PRO A 597 0.24 20.16 25.24
CA PRO A 597 0.91 18.88 25.11
C PRO A 597 0.10 17.77 25.74
N HIS A 598 0.10 16.60 25.10
CA HIS A 598 -0.47 15.38 25.64
C HIS A 598 0.58 14.27 25.64
N VAL A 599 0.59 13.45 26.69
CA VAL A 599 1.61 12.41 26.86
C VAL A 599 1.59 11.37 25.74
N ASN A 600 0.46 11.16 25.07
CA ASN A 600 0.29 10.20 23.98
C ASN A 600 0.38 10.77 22.57
N LEU A 601 0.76 12.04 22.42
CA LEU A 601 1.00 12.69 21.14
C LEU A 601 2.48 13.06 21.05
N LEU A 602 3.12 12.78 19.91
CA LEU A 602 4.46 13.28 19.62
C LEU A 602 4.33 14.62 18.91
N HIS A 603 4.83 15.67 19.52
CA HIS A 603 4.93 16.99 18.91
C HIS A 603 6.38 17.31 18.60
N SER A 604 6.61 18.24 17.68
CA SER A 604 7.94 18.79 17.44
C SER A 604 8.42 19.56 18.67
N GLU A 605 9.59 19.20 19.21
CA GLU A 605 10.25 19.99 20.24
C GLU A 605 10.56 21.40 19.74
N GLU A 606 10.87 21.51 18.45
CA GLU A 606 11.27 22.75 17.77
C GLU A 606 10.88 22.64 16.30
N PHE A 607 10.60 23.77 15.65
CA PHE A 607 10.33 23.80 14.21
C PHE A 607 11.12 24.92 13.53
N TYR A 608 11.15 24.95 12.21
CA TYR A 608 11.72 26.04 11.42
C TYR A 608 10.99 26.12 10.09
N LYS A 609 10.80 27.32 9.55
CA LYS A 609 10.18 27.52 8.24
C LYS A 609 10.98 28.58 7.47
N ASP A 610 11.40 28.23 6.26
CA ASP A 610 11.93 29.17 5.27
C ASP A 610 10.90 29.43 4.15
N GLU A 611 11.31 30.07 3.06
CA GLU A 611 10.44 30.40 1.92
C GLU A 611 9.87 29.17 1.18
N SER A 612 10.43 27.99 1.41
CA SER A 612 10.18 26.78 0.61
C SER A 612 9.97 25.51 1.44
N GLN A 613 10.43 25.48 2.69
CA GLN A 613 10.48 24.28 3.52
C GLN A 613 10.11 24.52 4.98
N ILE A 614 9.53 23.51 5.61
CA ILE A 614 9.26 23.44 7.06
C ILE A 614 10.05 22.27 7.64
N TYR A 615 10.79 22.51 8.72
CA TYR A 615 11.59 21.54 9.45
C TYR A 615 10.97 21.32 10.83
N LEU A 616 10.77 20.08 11.23
CA LEU A 616 10.22 19.69 12.53
C LEU A 616 11.23 18.79 13.24
N LEU A 617 11.81 19.26 14.34
CA LEU A 617 12.71 18.50 15.21
C LEU A 617 11.90 17.79 16.30
N MET A 618 12.05 16.48 16.43
CA MET A 618 11.28 15.66 17.37
C MET A 618 12.13 14.55 18.00
N ASP A 619 11.62 13.95 19.07
CA ASP A 619 12.27 12.81 19.71
C ASP A 619 12.31 11.60 18.76
N TYR A 620 13.45 10.91 18.71
CA TYR A 620 13.55 9.64 18.02
C TYR A 620 13.03 8.51 18.90
N HIS A 621 12.14 7.69 18.33
CA HIS A 621 11.68 6.44 18.96
C HIS A 621 11.89 5.28 17.98
N VAL A 622 12.35 4.15 18.52
CA VAL A 622 12.91 3.03 17.74
C VAL A 622 11.88 2.03 17.24
N GLN A 623 10.71 1.96 17.86
CA GLN A 623 9.76 0.87 17.63
C GLN A 623 8.38 1.43 17.27
N SER A 624 7.92 1.13 16.06
CA SER A 624 6.51 1.34 15.69
C SER A 624 5.62 0.25 16.30
N LEU A 625 4.32 0.49 16.39
CA LEU A 625 3.35 -0.54 16.78
C LEU A 625 3.36 -1.71 15.78
N GLY A 626 3.73 -1.45 14.52
CA GLY A 626 3.93 -2.48 13.50
C GLY A 626 5.11 -3.40 13.84
N ASP A 627 6.25 -2.82 14.23
CA ASP A 627 7.43 -3.58 14.69
C ASP A 627 7.12 -4.39 15.94
N PHE A 628 6.38 -3.80 16.89
CA PHE A 628 5.94 -4.50 18.09
C PHE A 628 5.03 -5.70 17.77
N GLN A 629 4.10 -5.55 16.83
CA GLN A 629 3.26 -6.66 16.36
C GLN A 629 4.07 -7.77 15.67
N ASN A 630 5.18 -7.42 15.01
CA ASN A 630 6.10 -8.38 14.39
C ASN A 630 6.89 -9.20 15.43
N GLU A 631 7.19 -8.66 16.62
CA GLU A 631 7.81 -9.42 17.72
C GLU A 631 6.93 -10.61 18.15
N TYR A 632 5.61 -10.46 18.05
CA TYR A 632 4.65 -11.54 18.25
C TYR A 632 4.46 -12.43 17.00
N SER A 633 5.34 -12.33 16.00
CA SER A 633 5.25 -13.05 14.72
C SER A 633 3.90 -12.82 14.01
N ASN A 634 3.33 -11.62 14.12
CA ASN A 634 1.98 -11.30 13.63
C ASN A 634 0.87 -12.21 14.20
N LYS A 635 1.03 -12.67 15.45
CA LYS A 635 0.01 -13.40 16.21
C LYS A 635 -0.73 -12.46 17.16
N LYS A 636 -1.87 -12.92 17.71
CA LYS A 636 -2.65 -12.19 18.72
C LYS A 636 -1.77 -11.71 19.88
N ILE A 637 -1.95 -10.47 20.28
CA ILE A 637 -1.30 -9.91 21.47
C ILE A 637 -2.20 -10.17 22.69
N PRO A 638 -1.66 -10.48 23.87
CA PRO A 638 -2.45 -10.61 25.09
C PRO A 638 -3.28 -9.35 25.40
N ILE A 639 -4.54 -9.52 25.78
CA ILE A 639 -5.48 -8.42 25.98
C ILE A 639 -5.05 -7.44 27.09
N ASN A 640 -4.34 -7.93 28.10
CA ASN A 640 -3.74 -7.12 29.17
C ASN A 640 -2.63 -6.18 28.67
N ILE A 641 -2.04 -6.46 27.51
CA ILE A 641 -1.09 -5.57 26.81
C ILE A 641 -1.84 -4.66 25.84
N ILE A 642 -2.85 -5.18 25.14
CA ILE A 642 -3.66 -4.39 24.18
C ILE A 642 -4.42 -3.27 24.91
N ARG A 643 -5.05 -3.57 26.05
CA ARG A 643 -5.87 -2.61 26.81
C ARG A 643 -5.11 -1.30 27.13
N PRO A 644 -3.92 -1.32 27.78
CA PRO A 644 -3.16 -0.09 28.03
C PRO A 644 -2.63 0.60 26.77
N ILE A 645 -2.41 -0.12 25.67
CA ILE A 645 -2.06 0.50 24.37
C ILE A 645 -3.27 1.26 23.82
N LEU A 646 -4.43 0.60 23.76
CA LEU A 646 -5.67 1.17 23.21
C LEU A 646 -6.15 2.35 24.05
N GLN A 647 -6.06 2.26 25.38
CA GLN A 647 -6.41 3.35 26.29
C GLN A 647 -5.59 4.61 25.98
N GLN A 648 -4.26 4.48 25.88
CA GLN A 648 -3.37 5.59 25.56
C GLN A 648 -3.63 6.19 24.17
N LEU A 649 -3.98 5.36 23.18
CA LEU A 649 -4.37 5.84 21.85
C LEU A 649 -5.67 6.64 21.89
N LEU A 650 -6.68 6.16 22.62
CA LEU A 650 -7.94 6.87 22.80
C LEU A 650 -7.77 8.17 23.61
N GLU A 651 -6.96 8.18 24.66
CA GLU A 651 -6.62 9.41 25.40
C GLU A 651 -5.96 10.45 24.48
N GLY A 652 -5.04 10.01 23.61
CA GLY A 652 -4.43 10.87 22.58
C GLY A 652 -5.42 11.39 21.55
N LEU A 653 -6.30 10.54 21.01
CA LEU A 653 -7.34 10.95 20.06
C LEU A 653 -8.36 11.90 20.71
N ASN A 654 -8.79 11.64 21.95
CA ASN A 654 -9.72 12.51 22.68
C ASN A 654 -9.14 13.91 22.85
N HIS A 655 -7.83 14.01 23.12
CA HIS A 655 -7.13 15.29 23.17
C HIS A 655 -7.11 16.00 21.81
N LEU A 656 -6.85 15.29 20.70
CA LEU A 656 -6.92 15.88 19.36
C LEU A 656 -8.34 16.37 19.04
N HIS A 657 -9.34 15.52 19.28
CA HIS A 657 -10.74 15.78 18.94
C HIS A 657 -11.33 16.93 19.76
N SER A 658 -10.99 17.06 21.04
CA SER A 658 -11.40 18.21 21.88
C SER A 658 -10.78 19.54 21.45
N HIS A 659 -9.72 19.52 20.64
CA HIS A 659 -9.12 20.69 20.01
C HIS A 659 -9.50 20.81 18.52
N HIS A 660 -10.54 20.09 18.08
CA HIS A 660 -11.02 20.06 16.69
C HIS A 660 -9.92 19.67 15.68
N ILE A 661 -9.02 18.77 16.05
CA ILE A 661 -8.01 18.19 15.16
C ILE A 661 -8.42 16.77 14.79
N ILE A 662 -8.55 16.48 13.49
CA ILE A 662 -8.77 15.12 12.96
C ILE A 662 -7.44 14.63 12.39
N HIS A 663 -6.98 13.45 12.80
CA HIS A 663 -5.67 12.91 12.41
C HIS A 663 -5.62 12.45 10.94
N LYS A 664 -6.65 11.71 10.50
CA LYS A 664 -6.91 11.20 9.13
C LYS A 664 -5.94 10.15 8.57
N ASP A 665 -4.77 9.95 9.18
CA ASP A 665 -3.81 8.92 8.76
C ASP A 665 -3.34 7.98 9.88
N LEU A 666 -4.27 7.56 10.74
CA LEU A 666 -3.93 6.66 11.84
C LEU A 666 -3.68 5.22 11.31
N LYS A 667 -2.45 4.74 11.53
CA LYS A 667 -1.98 3.40 11.13
C LYS A 667 -0.86 2.93 12.06
N TYR A 668 -0.46 1.67 11.94
CA TYR A 668 0.61 1.09 12.77
C TYR A 668 1.94 1.85 12.67
N ASP A 669 2.31 2.30 11.47
CA ASP A 669 3.55 3.04 11.24
C ASP A 669 3.53 4.42 11.90
N ASN A 670 2.34 4.97 12.14
CA ASN A 670 2.12 6.28 12.75
C ASN A 670 1.83 6.18 14.27
N ILE A 671 2.11 5.03 14.88
CA ILE A 671 2.04 4.82 16.32
C ILE A 671 3.39 4.29 16.78
N LEU A 672 4.07 5.01 17.67
CA LEU A 672 5.36 4.62 18.23
C LEU A 672 5.23 4.19 19.69
N LEU A 673 6.11 3.28 20.12
CA LEU A 673 6.32 2.92 21.51
C LEU A 673 7.65 3.49 21.98
N THR A 674 7.62 4.30 23.04
CA THR A 674 8.84 4.82 23.68
C THR A 674 9.58 3.69 24.41
N PRO A 675 10.87 3.88 24.78
CA PRO A 675 11.61 2.91 25.60
C PRO A 675 10.89 2.54 26.92
N ASN A 676 10.13 3.49 27.47
CA ASN A 676 9.34 3.31 28.69
C ASN A 676 7.93 2.75 28.42
N ARG A 677 7.68 2.24 27.20
CA ARG A 677 6.40 1.63 26.77
C ARG A 677 5.22 2.62 26.82
N THR A 678 5.47 3.90 26.58
CA THR A 678 4.41 4.90 26.35
C THR A 678 4.05 4.93 24.88
N VAL A 679 2.75 4.97 24.56
CA VAL A 679 2.29 5.09 23.17
C VAL A 679 2.33 6.55 22.72
N LYS A 680 2.80 6.80 21.50
CA LYS A 680 2.84 8.11 20.85
C LYS A 680 2.20 8.04 19.46
N ILE A 681 1.15 8.80 19.23
CA ILE A 681 0.61 9.06 17.88
C ILE A 681 1.51 10.11 17.20
N ILE A 682 1.88 9.85 15.95
CA ILE A 682 2.81 10.68 15.16
C ILE A 682 2.24 11.00 13.78
N ASP A 683 2.92 11.91 13.06
CA ASP A 683 2.68 12.24 11.64
C ASP A 683 1.33 12.89 11.34
N PHE A 684 1.27 14.23 11.50
CA PHE A 684 0.08 15.04 11.27
C PHE A 684 0.01 15.63 9.85
N GLY A 685 0.77 15.08 8.90
CA GLY A 685 0.87 15.61 7.54
C GLY A 685 -0.43 15.59 6.74
N LEU A 686 -1.38 14.74 7.14
CA LEU A 686 -2.71 14.64 6.54
C LEU A 686 -3.82 15.13 7.47
N SER A 687 -3.47 15.63 8.66
CA SER A 687 -4.42 16.08 9.68
C SER A 687 -5.16 17.33 9.25
N GLN A 688 -6.23 17.65 9.96
CA GLN A 688 -7.11 18.76 9.63
C GLN A 688 -7.66 19.46 10.85
N LEU A 689 -7.81 20.79 10.75
CA LEU A 689 -8.48 21.62 11.73
C LEU A 689 -9.96 21.81 11.36
N GLY A 690 -10.83 21.68 12.36
CA GLY A 690 -12.28 21.80 12.22
C GLY A 690 -12.99 20.50 11.86
N ASP A 691 -14.31 20.52 12.02
CA ASP A 691 -15.20 19.40 11.73
C ASP A 691 -15.89 19.54 10.36
N ASN A 692 -16.34 18.43 9.77
CA ASN A 692 -17.16 18.35 8.55
C ASN A 692 -16.48 18.82 7.26
N THR A 693 -15.53 18.03 6.79
CA THR A 693 -14.76 18.36 5.58
C THR A 693 -14.88 17.26 4.53
N ASN A 694 -14.70 17.60 3.25
CA ASN A 694 -14.82 16.66 2.13
C ASN A 694 -13.46 16.28 1.50
N ILE A 695 -12.34 16.66 2.14
CA ILE A 695 -11.00 16.39 1.62
C ILE A 695 -10.63 14.93 1.88
N LYS A 696 -10.67 14.11 0.83
CA LYS A 696 -10.31 12.69 0.90
C LYS A 696 -8.80 12.51 1.07
N SER A 697 -8.38 11.98 2.21
CA SER A 697 -7.01 11.57 2.48
C SER A 697 -6.97 10.44 3.51
N GLY A 698 -5.86 9.72 3.56
CA GLY A 698 -5.61 8.63 4.50
C GLY A 698 -4.96 7.41 3.83
N THR A 699 -4.45 6.49 4.64
CA THR A 699 -3.85 5.24 4.15
C THR A 699 -4.93 4.17 3.98
N GLY A 700 -5.08 3.65 2.76
CA GLY A 700 -6.02 2.56 2.46
C GLY A 700 -5.90 1.41 3.45
N GLY A 701 -7.00 0.75 3.79
CA GLY A 701 -7.06 -0.25 4.85
C GLY A 701 -7.44 0.32 6.22
N TYR A 702 -7.20 1.62 6.49
CA TYR A 702 -7.56 2.29 7.75
C TYR A 702 -8.65 3.35 7.55
N ILE A 703 -8.97 3.70 6.31
CA ILE A 703 -9.87 4.80 5.96
C ILE A 703 -11.30 4.47 6.39
N ALA A 704 -11.99 5.44 6.99
CA ALA A 704 -13.38 5.28 7.40
C ALA A 704 -14.35 5.29 6.20
N PRO A 705 -15.50 4.60 6.29
CA PRO A 705 -16.48 4.48 5.20
C PRO A 705 -16.94 5.80 4.58
N GLU A 706 -17.18 6.79 5.43
CA GLU A 706 -17.64 8.13 5.03
C GLU A 706 -16.63 8.85 4.11
N VAL A 707 -15.34 8.59 4.26
CA VAL A 707 -14.26 9.26 3.51
C VAL A 707 -14.35 8.91 2.02
N PHE A 708 -14.63 7.65 1.66
CA PHE A 708 -14.77 7.28 0.25
C PHE A 708 -16.18 7.54 -0.29
N LYS A 709 -17.22 7.49 0.57
CA LYS A 709 -18.63 7.79 0.23
C LYS A 709 -18.94 9.28 -0.04
N ASN A 710 -17.94 10.18 -0.01
CA ASN A 710 -18.14 11.64 -0.11
C ASN A 710 -19.05 12.20 0.99
N GLN A 711 -19.06 11.58 2.18
CA GLN A 711 -19.79 12.10 3.34
C GLN A 711 -18.86 13.00 4.19
N PRO A 712 -19.41 13.90 5.03
CA PRO A 712 -18.60 14.75 5.90
C PRO A 712 -17.68 13.94 6.81
N ILE A 713 -16.38 14.23 6.76
CA ILE A 713 -15.36 13.64 7.63
C ILE A 713 -15.43 14.30 8.99
N THR A 714 -15.42 13.49 10.05
CA THR A 714 -15.45 13.94 11.45
C THR A 714 -14.35 13.26 12.27
N SER A 715 -14.15 13.68 13.51
CA SER A 715 -13.27 13.01 14.49
C SER A 715 -13.51 11.50 14.59
N LYS A 716 -14.75 11.04 14.37
CA LYS A 716 -15.13 9.62 14.38
C LYS A 716 -14.50 8.81 13.24
N SER A 717 -13.94 9.45 12.21
CA SER A 717 -13.16 8.76 11.19
C SER A 717 -11.85 8.18 11.76
N ASP A 718 -11.20 8.89 12.69
CA ASP A 718 -10.01 8.37 13.39
C ASP A 718 -10.36 7.18 14.29
N ILE A 719 -11.56 7.18 14.88
CA ILE A 719 -12.04 6.08 15.72
C ILE A 719 -12.22 4.80 14.89
N PHE A 720 -12.70 4.94 13.65
CA PHE A 720 -12.74 3.81 12.73
C PHE A 720 -11.33 3.29 12.41
N SER A 721 -10.39 4.18 12.09
CA SER A 721 -8.99 3.80 11.83
C SER A 721 -8.36 3.10 13.04
N LEU A 722 -8.64 3.58 14.26
CA LEU A 722 -8.19 2.93 15.49
C LEU A 722 -8.88 1.57 15.71
N GLY A 723 -10.15 1.43 15.34
CA GLY A 723 -10.86 0.15 15.35
C GLY A 723 -10.19 -0.89 14.45
N VAL A 724 -9.71 -0.48 13.28
CA VAL A 724 -8.95 -1.37 12.38
C VAL A 724 -7.66 -1.85 13.04
N ILE A 725 -6.95 -0.95 13.73
CA ILE A 725 -5.73 -1.26 14.48
C ILE A 725 -6.06 -2.18 15.66
N PHE A 726 -7.13 -1.90 16.40
CA PHE A 726 -7.54 -2.71 17.53
C PHE A 726 -7.88 -4.15 17.12
N HIS A 727 -8.62 -4.32 16.02
CA HIS A 727 -8.91 -5.65 15.45
C HIS A 727 -7.63 -6.44 15.17
N LYS A 728 -6.64 -5.83 14.51
CA LYS A 728 -5.41 -6.53 14.17
C LYS A 728 -4.52 -6.81 15.38
N LEU A 729 -4.53 -5.96 16.42
CA LEU A 729 -3.89 -6.29 17.70
C LEU A 729 -4.52 -7.54 18.35
N LEU A 730 -5.86 -7.62 18.35
CA LEU A 730 -6.61 -8.73 18.95
C LEU A 730 -6.42 -10.06 18.21
N THR A 731 -6.21 -10.01 16.90
CA THR A 731 -6.27 -11.20 16.03
C THR A 731 -4.92 -11.57 15.40
N GLY A 732 -3.97 -10.62 15.36
CA GLY A 732 -2.73 -10.70 14.58
C GLY A 732 -2.93 -10.48 13.07
N LYS A 733 -4.18 -10.38 12.59
CA LYS A 733 -4.52 -10.28 11.16
C LYS A 733 -5.25 -8.97 10.88
N GLY A 734 -5.00 -8.36 9.72
CA GLY A 734 -5.78 -7.20 9.28
C GLY A 734 -7.28 -7.51 9.20
N ILE A 735 -8.13 -6.54 9.53
CA ILE A 735 -9.59 -6.65 9.32
C ILE A 735 -9.96 -6.77 7.84
N TYR A 736 -9.08 -6.25 7.01
CA TYR A 736 -9.07 -6.41 5.57
C TYR A 736 -7.87 -7.27 5.21
N ASN A 737 -8.07 -8.22 4.31
CA ASN A 737 -6.93 -8.95 3.74
C ASN A 737 -6.10 -8.01 2.86
N ASN A 738 -6.77 -7.02 2.26
CA ASN A 738 -6.17 -6.05 1.35
C ASN A 738 -6.75 -4.65 1.55
N LEU A 739 -5.95 -3.61 1.30
CA LEU A 739 -6.31 -2.21 1.57
C LEU A 739 -7.57 -1.74 0.81
N ASP A 740 -7.90 -2.37 -0.30
CA ASP A 740 -9.04 -2.02 -1.16
C ASP A 740 -10.38 -2.62 -0.68
N GLU A 741 -10.36 -3.65 0.18
CA GLU A 741 -11.58 -4.16 0.83
C GLU A 741 -12.20 -3.11 1.76
N ASN A 742 -11.34 -2.24 2.31
CA ASN A 742 -11.75 -1.09 3.09
C ASN A 742 -12.61 -0.11 2.29
N MET A 743 -12.29 0.12 1.00
CA MET A 743 -13.07 0.99 0.10
C MET A 743 -14.41 0.38 -0.34
N ALA A 744 -14.55 -0.94 -0.22
CA ALA A 744 -15.81 -1.63 -0.51
C ALA A 744 -16.81 -1.59 0.66
N GLY A 745 -16.41 -1.04 1.82
CA GLY A 745 -17.23 -1.03 3.05
C GLY A 745 -17.51 -2.43 3.62
N ARG A 746 -16.83 -3.47 3.13
CA ARG A 746 -17.03 -4.86 3.54
C ARG A 746 -16.03 -5.23 4.61
N MET A 747 -16.41 -4.96 5.84
CA MET A 747 -15.59 -5.21 7.00
C MET A 747 -16.02 -6.51 7.68
N LYS A 748 -15.08 -7.42 7.93
CA LYS A 748 -15.33 -8.65 8.68
C LYS A 748 -14.58 -8.64 9.99
N ILE A 749 -15.32 -8.43 11.08
CA ILE A 749 -14.75 -8.56 12.42
C ILE A 749 -14.49 -10.04 12.68
N SER A 750 -13.29 -10.37 13.15
CA SER A 750 -12.86 -11.75 13.30
C SER A 750 -13.64 -12.42 14.43
N SER A 751 -14.15 -13.63 14.16
CA SER A 751 -14.73 -14.50 15.20
C SER A 751 -13.71 -14.95 16.25
N GLN A 752 -12.41 -14.76 16.01
CA GLN A 752 -11.33 -15.12 16.95
C GLN A 752 -11.27 -14.22 18.19
N ILE A 753 -11.99 -13.10 18.19
CA ILE A 753 -12.07 -12.17 19.32
C ILE A 753 -13.05 -12.74 20.35
N LYS A 754 -12.51 -13.46 21.33
CA LYS A 754 -13.29 -14.14 22.38
C LYS A 754 -13.77 -13.22 23.51
N ASP A 755 -13.03 -12.14 23.78
CA ASP A 755 -13.39 -11.20 24.84
C ASP A 755 -14.63 -10.38 24.41
N LYS A 756 -15.74 -10.54 25.13
CA LYS A 756 -17.04 -9.91 24.82
C LYS A 756 -16.92 -8.38 24.81
N ASN A 757 -16.25 -7.79 25.80
CA ASN A 757 -16.08 -6.34 25.89
C ASN A 757 -15.14 -5.82 24.79
N ALA A 758 -14.11 -6.57 24.42
CA ALA A 758 -13.22 -6.19 23.32
C ALA A 758 -13.97 -6.20 21.98
N LYS A 759 -14.82 -7.22 21.76
CA LYS A 759 -15.62 -7.35 20.55
C LYS A 759 -16.68 -6.26 20.46
N ASP A 760 -17.36 -5.95 21.56
CA ASP A 760 -18.40 -4.91 21.63
C ASP A 760 -17.83 -3.51 21.38
N LEU A 761 -16.71 -3.17 22.05
CA LEU A 761 -15.99 -1.92 21.80
C LEU A 761 -15.57 -1.82 20.33
N LEU A 762 -15.00 -2.91 19.79
CA LEU A 762 -14.54 -2.94 18.41
C LEU A 762 -15.68 -2.72 17.41
N LEU A 763 -16.84 -3.32 17.62
CA LEU A 763 -18.04 -3.11 16.80
C LEU A 763 -18.48 -1.63 16.84
N SER A 764 -18.49 -1.04 18.03
CA SER A 764 -18.86 0.36 18.25
C SER A 764 -17.88 1.34 17.59
N MET A 765 -16.58 1.04 17.60
CA MET A 765 -15.55 1.81 16.90
C MET A 765 -15.63 1.69 15.39
N LEU A 766 -16.12 0.56 14.88
CA LEU A 766 -16.13 0.23 13.47
C LEU A 766 -17.50 0.36 12.80
N ASN A 767 -18.46 1.00 13.48
CA ASN A 767 -19.78 1.24 12.92
C ASN A 767 -19.67 1.98 11.58
N GLN A 768 -20.37 1.47 10.56
CA GLN A 768 -20.29 2.00 9.20
C GLN A 768 -20.88 3.41 9.08
N ASP A 769 -21.86 3.73 9.93
CA ASP A 769 -22.44 5.05 10.02
C ASP A 769 -21.74 5.85 11.14
N PRO A 770 -21.05 6.97 10.81
CA PRO A 770 -20.40 7.79 11.82
C PRO A 770 -21.36 8.36 12.87
N GLN A 771 -22.66 8.49 12.60
CA GLN A 771 -23.61 8.97 13.62
C GLN A 771 -23.67 8.02 14.82
N PHE A 772 -23.67 6.71 14.56
CA PHE A 772 -23.75 5.67 15.58
C PHE A 772 -22.39 5.13 16.04
N ARG A 773 -21.29 5.56 15.40
CA ARG A 773 -19.94 5.22 15.82
C ARG A 773 -19.56 5.96 17.10
N PHE A 774 -18.84 5.30 17.99
CA PHE A 774 -18.38 5.92 19.24
C PHE A 774 -17.37 7.05 18.99
N THR A 775 -17.34 8.02 19.89
CA THR A 775 -16.24 8.98 20.03
C THR A 775 -15.09 8.38 20.85
N ALA A 776 -13.95 9.07 20.93
CA ALA A 776 -12.85 8.64 21.78
C ALA A 776 -13.26 8.56 23.27
N GLU A 777 -14.07 9.52 23.73
CA GLU A 777 -14.63 9.57 25.08
C GLU A 777 -15.57 8.38 25.34
N ASP A 778 -16.51 8.09 24.43
CA ASP A 778 -17.41 6.94 24.53
C ASP A 778 -16.62 5.62 24.61
N CYS A 779 -15.55 5.49 23.82
CA CYS A 779 -14.68 4.32 23.85
C CYS A 779 -13.95 4.17 25.19
N LEU A 780 -13.45 5.26 25.78
CA LEU A 780 -12.76 5.24 27.08
C LEU A 780 -13.72 4.86 28.22
N ALA A 781 -14.99 5.24 28.11
CA ALA A 781 -16.04 4.88 29.07
C ALA A 781 -16.52 3.42 28.93
N HIS A 782 -16.07 2.69 27.91
CA HIS A 782 -16.53 1.34 27.62
C HIS A 782 -16.06 0.32 28.69
N PRO A 783 -16.90 -0.69 29.03
CA PRO A 783 -16.54 -1.78 29.96
C PRO A 783 -15.25 -2.56 29.64
N PHE A 784 -14.70 -2.41 28.44
CA PHE A 784 -13.40 -2.99 28.08
C PHE A 784 -12.25 -2.43 28.93
N PHE A 785 -12.36 -1.18 29.40
CA PHE A 785 -11.37 -0.53 30.26
C PHE A 785 -11.71 -0.61 31.75
N ILE A 786 -12.92 -1.04 32.09
CA ILE A 786 -13.45 -1.11 33.45
C ILE A 786 -13.44 -2.59 33.88
N GLY A 787 -12.47 -3.01 34.69
CA GLY A 787 -12.34 -4.41 35.13
C GLY A 787 -13.35 -4.81 36.23
N GLU A 788 -13.45 -6.11 36.53
CA GLU A 788 -14.26 -6.72 37.62
C GLU A 788 -13.83 -6.34 39.06
N TYR A 789 -13.03 -5.29 39.24
CA TYR A 789 -12.67 -4.78 40.56
C TYR A 789 -12.85 -3.27 40.57
N ASP A 790 -13.82 -2.82 41.37
CA ASP A 790 -14.01 -1.43 41.77
C ASP A 790 -12.73 -0.86 42.41
N GLN A 791 -11.87 -0.26 41.60
CA GLN A 791 -10.91 0.76 42.04
C GLN A 791 -10.87 1.86 40.98
N PRO A 792 -11.21 3.11 41.32
CA PRO A 792 -11.13 4.22 40.38
C PRO A 792 -9.66 4.49 40.01
N SER A 793 -9.38 4.63 38.72
CA SER A 793 -8.24 5.41 38.19
C SER A 793 -6.82 5.04 38.67
N GLN A 794 -6.39 3.79 38.50
CA GLN A 794 -4.96 3.54 38.27
C GLN A 794 -4.74 3.44 36.76
N LYS A 795 -3.99 4.39 36.18
CA LYS A 795 -3.50 4.28 34.80
C LYS A 795 -2.88 2.89 34.61
N ILE A 796 -3.46 2.07 33.75
CA ILE A 796 -2.93 0.74 33.44
C ILE A 796 -1.59 0.96 32.74
N CYS A 797 -0.48 0.76 33.46
CA CYS A 797 0.84 1.09 32.95
C CYS A 797 1.38 -0.08 32.12
N LEU A 798 1.65 0.15 30.83
CA LEU A 798 2.19 -0.87 29.93
C LEU A 798 3.53 -1.45 30.42
N SER A 799 4.29 -0.67 31.19
CA SER A 799 5.53 -1.08 31.86
C SER A 799 5.35 -2.21 32.89
N ASN A 800 4.13 -2.45 33.37
CA ASN A 800 3.84 -3.55 34.30
C ASN A 800 3.79 -4.91 33.60
N TYR A 801 3.65 -4.92 32.28
CA TYR A 801 3.50 -6.14 31.48
C TYR A 801 4.66 -6.37 30.50
N LEU A 802 5.47 -5.34 30.24
CA LEU A 802 6.61 -5.39 29.33
C LEU A 802 7.83 -4.77 29.98
N SER A 803 8.99 -5.43 29.84
CA SER A 803 10.26 -4.82 30.22
C SER A 803 10.56 -3.57 29.38
N PRO A 804 11.27 -2.58 29.94
CA PRO A 804 11.81 -1.47 29.16
C PRO A 804 12.59 -2.01 27.97
N LEU A 805 12.46 -1.37 26.82
CA LEU A 805 13.38 -1.67 25.72
C LEU A 805 14.79 -1.37 26.20
N SER A 806 15.74 -2.28 25.97
CA SER A 806 17.15 -1.96 26.17
C SER A 806 17.41 -0.67 25.40
N GLN A 807 17.75 0.40 26.11
CA GLN A 807 18.38 1.54 25.44
C GLN A 807 19.53 0.93 24.66
N TYR A 808 19.48 1.01 23.33
CA TYR A 808 20.69 0.81 22.55
C TYR A 808 21.66 1.85 23.09
N LYS A 809 22.51 1.44 24.03
CA LYS A 809 23.79 2.08 24.28
C LYS A 809 24.53 1.91 22.96
N PHE A 810 24.40 2.88 22.08
CA PHE A 810 25.44 3.10 21.10
C PHE A 810 26.70 3.31 21.92
N GLN A 811 27.63 2.37 21.85
CA GLN A 811 29.01 2.73 22.17
C GLN A 811 29.36 3.86 21.20
N PRO A 812 29.82 5.02 21.69
CA PRO A 812 30.21 6.10 20.80
C PRO A 812 31.25 5.51 19.84
N ILE A 813 30.96 5.59 18.55
CA ILE A 813 31.99 5.37 17.54
C ILE A 813 33.04 6.42 17.87
N SER A 814 34.22 5.96 18.29
CA SER A 814 35.35 6.83 18.62
C SER A 814 35.53 7.84 17.50
N THR A 815 35.74 9.09 17.89
CA THR A 815 35.86 10.33 17.10
C THR A 815 36.86 10.29 15.92
N GLN A 816 37.50 9.16 15.64
CA GLN A 816 38.50 8.97 14.60
C GLN A 816 37.97 8.63 13.21
N MET A 817 36.72 8.17 13.04
CA MET A 817 36.20 7.74 11.73
C MET A 817 35.49 8.84 10.91
N ILE A 818 35.30 10.05 11.46
CA ILE A 818 34.61 11.16 10.76
C ILE A 818 35.56 11.91 9.77
N SER A 819 36.86 11.60 9.76
CA SER A 819 37.84 12.32 8.94
C SER A 819 38.09 11.76 7.52
N LEU A 820 37.41 10.68 7.09
CA LEU A 820 37.78 9.97 5.86
C LEU A 820 36.70 9.91 4.76
N SER A 821 35.65 10.74 4.81
CA SER A 821 34.68 10.82 3.71
C SER A 821 34.07 12.21 3.51
N LEU A 822 34.90 13.25 3.48
CA LEU A 822 34.56 14.52 2.83
C LEU A 822 35.16 14.51 1.43
#